data_AF-F8GFL7-F1
#
_entry.id   AF-F8GFL7-F1
#
_cell.length_a   1.000
_cell.length_b   1.000
_cell.length_c   1.000
_cell.angle_alpha   90.00
_cell.angle_beta   90.00
_cell.angle_gamma   90.00
#
_symmetry.space_group_name_H-M   'P 1'
#
loop_
_entity.id
_entity.type
_entity.pdbx_description
1 polymer ?
#
loop_
_entity_poly.entity_id
_entity_poly.type
_entity_poly.pdbx_seq_one_letter_code
_entity_poly.pdbx_strand_id
1 'polypeptide(L)'
;MAVSISNKKEAKKNDDCDHCSITDFTQKIKQEIGDKTVSLKVVAVSVFGSSYSEPVEYRLRYRYAVVSALGSSGYTPQDNEHIKYSNLNTGLSPEYCINTEITLPYEWYAHNSRSEKVLVIWLNEDKIPEGKYRDFIFLLYQNLKNTESKVEQFSFSLIGPTNTSLLIELMNSKSIEENVEKLHSFRIFSPGATISNKELVGALENDINQTCSDKAGEVKIQCLLDERSIVRTIGQDRNLAKALLWELEQRDVNRKIPIIKEDCKDQLVLISEQDSLYARSLVDHFSSLLKKQCKGGKELIKNFTYLRGLDGKLPEFDESNKKSQSEKNTKEQKNLLTQLDDASPEHAEGRNQFDYLRRLIDKIEQLDSADGNRDQIKAIGIIGTDVYDKLLILHALKDSFKHKIFFTTDLDARFLHKDQSAWARNLVIASNFDFSLHPKLQDKVMPFRDSYQTSTYLATLVALNPQVIEEWPTPDNNNCQSKITLSNKFNALLAPQIFEIGRTQAIHLASPTNEFLDKWIQNSTLKFTESSEIDNSNCLVNHFMECKTTIEPVRTKQIDWPVICVTLILLLFAAYLSWGFFKSGWKNVTPVQIVFILLPVSALLFLLFFLIYEDNYPAHTYGEPFLLLEGISVWPNLVIRFAGIMMMILLFIYFFHPRRGREIKAIEKNFKQCKEETCFRRWKEAVIQGPFLHFSKEKNTDEKSFDIAVLWCEYKKIIQYKESKGYLWIFLTSTISLTLTLYAFWGLGYLNFPARGVITLYGHYILVTLQFFILWGLVFWVAYEAIACKQFIESIEWDQTNSDKTVWSSEMRKQQSIMTGISISKLDPYLHFVLITKLVNSINNLIYLPFILMLIIAIGRSNLFDNLGFSLALIVVYLLASVYLITILFLLRKSAEKQCGMVLKYYEDYRMRLVAIASSELSKADNLLTEIRNVKKSTFLPIVQRPALLALLLPGGGIGLTSIIEYLYN
;
A
#
# COMPACT_ATOMS: atom_id res chain seq x y z
N MET A 1 -7.66 -70.85 15.04
CA MET A 1 -9.11 -70.82 15.38
C MET A 1 -9.55 -69.36 15.26
N ALA A 2 -9.94 -68.81 14.10
CA ALA A 2 -10.97 -69.23 13.15
C ALA A 2 -12.35 -69.36 13.80
N VAL A 3 -13.11 -68.26 13.82
CA VAL A 3 -14.58 -68.26 13.64
C VAL A 3 -14.96 -67.02 12.85
N SER A 4 -15.37 -67.26 11.61
CA SER A 4 -16.05 -66.36 10.69
C SER A 4 -17.51 -66.17 11.12
N ILE A 5 -18.02 -64.93 11.18
CA ILE A 5 -19.45 -64.66 11.05
C ILE A 5 -19.63 -63.51 10.07
N SER A 6 -20.10 -63.87 8.88
CA SER A 6 -20.68 -62.98 7.90
C SER A 6 -21.94 -62.33 8.47
N ASN A 7 -22.00 -61.00 8.49
CA ASN A 7 -23.26 -60.29 8.59
C ASN A 7 -23.39 -59.33 7.40
N LYS A 8 -24.02 -59.84 6.35
CA LYS A 8 -24.82 -59.03 5.42
C LYS A 8 -25.86 -58.29 6.26
N LYS A 9 -25.68 -57.00 6.47
CA LYS A 9 -26.81 -56.11 6.73
C LYS A 9 -27.13 -55.42 5.41
N GLU A 10 -28.17 -55.94 4.78
CA GLU A 10 -28.89 -55.32 3.70
C GLU A 10 -29.12 -53.84 4.03
N ALA A 11 -28.60 -52.97 3.17
CA ALA A 11 -29.11 -51.62 3.04
C ALA A 11 -30.60 -51.76 2.72
N LYS A 12 -31.46 -51.41 3.68
CA LYS A 12 -32.86 -51.12 3.37
C LYS A 12 -32.84 -49.95 2.39
N LYS A 13 -33.02 -50.28 1.11
CA LYS A 13 -33.69 -49.42 0.14
C LYS A 13 -35.04 -49.04 0.77
N ASN A 14 -35.13 -47.86 1.34
CA ASN A 14 -36.39 -47.14 1.40
C ASN A 14 -36.57 -46.51 0.01
N ASP A 15 -36.99 -47.33 -0.96
CA ASP A 15 -37.53 -46.88 -2.23
C ASP A 15 -39.01 -46.47 -2.00
N ASP A 16 -39.25 -45.44 -1.18
CA ASP A 16 -40.53 -44.71 -1.08
C ASP A 16 -40.22 -43.22 -1.30
N CYS A 17 -39.88 -42.87 -2.54
CA CYS A 17 -39.89 -41.48 -3.00
C CYS A 17 -41.31 -41.17 -3.47
N ASP A 18 -42.16 -40.68 -2.56
CA ASP A 18 -43.45 -40.09 -2.92
C ASP A 18 -43.22 -38.87 -3.83
N HIS A 19 -43.44 -39.05 -5.13
CA HIS A 19 -43.29 -38.02 -6.14
C HIS A 19 -44.45 -37.02 -6.04
N CYS A 20 -44.15 -35.76 -5.71
CA CYS A 20 -45.13 -34.71 -5.54
C CYS A 20 -45.19 -33.80 -6.78
N SER A 21 -46.39 -33.53 -7.27
CA SER A 21 -46.66 -32.39 -8.17
C SER A 21 -46.47 -31.05 -7.41
N ILE A 22 -46.29 -29.93 -8.11
CA ILE A 22 -46.28 -28.59 -7.46
C ILE A 22 -47.58 -28.36 -6.64
N THR A 23 -48.69 -28.95 -7.06
CA THR A 23 -49.95 -28.94 -6.33
C THR A 23 -49.88 -29.72 -5.01
N ASP A 24 -49.17 -30.86 -4.96
CA ASP A 24 -48.96 -31.62 -3.72
C ASP A 24 -48.03 -30.88 -2.76
N PHE A 25 -46.96 -30.26 -3.28
CA PHE A 25 -46.09 -29.40 -2.48
C PHE A 25 -46.88 -28.25 -1.84
N THR A 26 -47.70 -27.54 -2.63
CA THR A 26 -48.51 -26.45 -2.09
C THR A 26 -49.61 -26.93 -1.14
N GLN A 27 -50.17 -28.12 -1.33
CA GLN A 27 -51.08 -28.73 -0.36
C GLN A 27 -50.39 -29.05 0.97
N LYS A 28 -49.14 -29.55 0.93
CA LYS A 28 -48.30 -29.76 2.12
C LYS A 28 -48.02 -28.44 2.84
N ILE A 29 -47.67 -27.38 2.10
CA ILE A 29 -47.48 -26.03 2.65
C ILE A 29 -48.79 -25.51 3.28
N LYS A 30 -49.97 -25.72 2.65
CA LYS A 30 -51.28 -25.34 3.21
C LYS A 30 -51.60 -26.02 4.56
N GLN A 31 -51.04 -27.18 4.82
CA GLN A 31 -51.19 -27.88 6.10
C GLN A 31 -50.24 -27.31 7.16
N GLU A 32 -48.99 -26.98 6.78
CA GLU A 32 -47.95 -26.45 7.69
C GLU A 32 -48.16 -24.97 8.11
N ILE A 33 -48.94 -24.18 7.34
CA ILE A 33 -49.31 -22.79 7.68
C ILE A 33 -50.05 -22.74 9.04
N GLY A 34 -50.98 -23.64 9.31
CA GLY A 34 -51.78 -23.70 10.56
C GLY A 34 -52.80 -22.55 10.72
N ASP A 35 -53.86 -22.75 11.51
CA ASP A 35 -55.04 -21.85 11.53
C ASP A 35 -54.82 -20.50 12.25
N LYS A 36 -53.65 -20.27 12.86
CA LYS A 36 -53.35 -19.06 13.67
C LYS A 36 -52.52 -18.00 12.93
N THR A 37 -52.16 -18.22 11.67
CA THR A 37 -51.33 -17.28 10.91
C THR A 37 -52.17 -16.21 10.24
N VAL A 38 -51.85 -14.95 10.54
CA VAL A 38 -52.54 -13.78 9.99
C VAL A 38 -51.86 -13.27 8.73
N SER A 39 -50.53 -13.39 8.63
CA SER A 39 -49.77 -12.94 7.46
C SER A 39 -48.67 -13.95 7.08
N LEU A 40 -48.55 -14.20 5.77
CA LEU A 40 -47.63 -15.18 5.18
C LEU A 40 -46.74 -14.46 4.16
N LYS A 41 -45.42 -14.54 4.38
CA LYS A 41 -44.42 -14.02 3.46
C LYS A 41 -43.64 -15.19 2.86
N VAL A 42 -43.58 -15.27 1.54
CA VAL A 42 -42.77 -16.24 0.82
C VAL A 42 -41.52 -15.55 0.30
N VAL A 43 -40.35 -16.03 0.67
CA VAL A 43 -39.05 -15.54 0.22
C VAL A 43 -38.38 -16.65 -0.58
N ALA A 44 -38.45 -16.55 -1.90
CA ALA A 44 -37.78 -17.48 -2.80
C ALA A 44 -36.38 -16.93 -3.11
N VAL A 45 -35.32 -17.69 -2.82
CA VAL A 45 -33.93 -17.25 -2.96
C VAL A 45 -33.24 -18.08 -4.02
N SER A 46 -32.75 -17.41 -5.06
CA SER A 46 -32.02 -18.06 -6.13
C SER A 46 -30.57 -18.33 -5.74
N VAL A 47 -30.10 -19.53 -6.07
CA VAL A 47 -28.75 -20.00 -5.75
C VAL A 47 -28.14 -20.75 -6.92
N PHE A 48 -26.81 -20.64 -7.06
CA PHE A 48 -26.06 -21.44 -8.04
C PHE A 48 -26.21 -22.93 -7.75
N GLY A 49 -26.34 -23.75 -8.79
CA GLY A 49 -26.52 -25.20 -8.68
C GLY A 49 -25.24 -26.03 -8.84
N SER A 50 -24.18 -25.41 -9.34
CA SER A 50 -22.94 -26.09 -9.66
C SER A 50 -22.19 -26.60 -8.43
N SER A 51 -21.38 -27.65 -8.64
CA SER A 51 -20.57 -28.32 -7.60
C SER A 51 -19.14 -27.79 -7.51
N TYR A 52 -18.77 -26.79 -8.30
CA TYR A 52 -17.48 -26.11 -8.15
C TYR A 52 -17.40 -25.38 -6.79
N SER A 53 -16.17 -25.20 -6.29
CA SER A 53 -15.90 -24.58 -4.99
C SER A 53 -16.55 -23.21 -4.82
N GLU A 54 -16.49 -22.38 -5.86
CA GLU A 54 -17.01 -21.00 -5.81
C GLU A 54 -18.55 -20.95 -5.69
N PRO A 55 -19.33 -21.62 -6.56
CA PRO A 55 -20.77 -21.81 -6.36
C PRO A 55 -21.18 -22.38 -5.00
N VAL A 56 -20.43 -23.35 -4.47
CA VAL A 56 -20.67 -23.93 -3.13
C VAL A 56 -20.55 -22.87 -2.05
N GLU A 57 -19.47 -22.08 -2.08
CA GLU A 57 -19.24 -21.01 -1.12
C GLU A 57 -20.30 -19.89 -1.24
N TYR A 58 -20.72 -19.52 -2.46
CA TYR A 58 -21.83 -18.57 -2.65
C TYR A 58 -23.13 -19.06 -1.99
N ARG A 59 -23.47 -20.35 -2.11
CA ARG A 59 -24.65 -20.92 -1.42
C ARG A 59 -24.57 -20.76 0.09
N LEU A 60 -23.40 -21.01 0.68
CA LEU A 60 -23.18 -20.85 2.12
C LEU A 60 -23.32 -19.38 2.54
N ARG A 61 -22.75 -18.46 1.75
CA ARG A 61 -22.82 -17.02 1.99
C ARG A 61 -24.24 -16.48 1.90
N TYR A 62 -24.99 -16.86 0.87
CA TYR A 62 -26.36 -16.42 0.66
C TYR A 62 -27.29 -16.95 1.75
N ARG A 63 -27.16 -18.23 2.13
CA ARG A 63 -27.91 -18.78 3.27
C ARG A 63 -27.62 -18.00 4.54
N TYR A 64 -26.35 -17.78 4.87
CA TYR A 64 -25.96 -17.01 6.05
C TYR A 64 -26.58 -15.60 6.04
N ALA A 65 -26.56 -14.90 4.90
CA ALA A 65 -27.14 -13.57 4.76
C ALA A 65 -28.65 -13.56 4.99
N VAL A 66 -29.39 -14.44 4.32
CA VAL A 66 -30.86 -14.51 4.43
C VAL A 66 -31.29 -14.86 5.86
N VAL A 67 -30.66 -15.88 6.45
CA VAL A 67 -30.97 -16.31 7.83
C VAL A 67 -30.65 -15.22 8.83
N SER A 68 -29.53 -14.50 8.66
CA SER A 68 -29.17 -13.38 9.51
C SER A 68 -30.17 -12.23 9.40
N ALA A 69 -30.65 -11.91 8.19
CA ALA A 69 -31.65 -10.86 7.98
C ALA A 69 -33.00 -11.20 8.62
N LEU A 70 -33.42 -12.46 8.56
CA LEU A 70 -34.60 -12.97 9.26
C LEU A 70 -34.45 -12.82 10.77
N GLY A 71 -33.28 -13.18 11.32
CA GLY A 71 -32.96 -13.02 12.74
C GLY A 71 -33.01 -11.56 13.20
N SER A 72 -32.36 -10.64 12.46
CA SER A 72 -32.40 -9.20 12.73
C SER A 72 -33.82 -8.61 12.67
N SER A 73 -34.68 -9.22 11.85
CA SER A 73 -36.09 -8.82 11.71
C SER A 73 -37.03 -9.49 12.74
N GLY A 74 -36.51 -10.23 13.71
CA GLY A 74 -37.28 -10.82 14.81
C GLY A 74 -37.91 -12.19 14.52
N TYR A 75 -37.52 -12.86 13.43
CA TYR A 75 -38.00 -14.19 13.09
C TYR A 75 -37.09 -15.28 13.65
N THR A 76 -37.68 -16.39 14.08
CA THR A 76 -36.97 -17.57 14.58
C THR A 76 -37.30 -18.80 13.73
N PRO A 77 -36.32 -19.69 13.46
CA PRO A 77 -36.55 -20.91 12.69
C PRO A 77 -37.43 -21.88 13.49
N GLN A 78 -38.33 -22.58 12.79
CA GLN A 78 -39.12 -23.66 13.41
C GLN A 78 -38.32 -24.95 13.58
N ASP A 79 -37.38 -25.21 12.67
CA ASP A 79 -36.41 -26.30 12.73
C ASP A 79 -35.03 -25.69 12.51
N ASN A 80 -34.17 -25.77 13.51
CA ASN A 80 -32.84 -25.18 13.51
C ASN A 80 -31.76 -26.14 13.00
N GLU A 81 -32.06 -27.44 12.89
CA GLU A 81 -31.09 -28.49 12.54
C GLU A 81 -31.26 -28.99 11.11
N HIS A 82 -32.47 -28.91 10.54
CA HIS A 82 -32.78 -29.52 9.25
C HIS A 82 -33.37 -28.55 8.23
N ILE A 83 -32.98 -28.72 6.98
CA ILE A 83 -33.62 -28.10 5.82
C ILE A 83 -34.58 -29.12 5.23
N LYS A 84 -35.88 -28.77 5.17
CA LYS A 84 -36.87 -29.63 4.52
C LYS A 84 -36.69 -29.56 3.00
N TYR A 85 -37.09 -30.59 2.28
CA TYR A 85 -37.11 -30.56 0.82
C TYR A 85 -38.36 -31.23 0.27
N SER A 86 -38.71 -30.87 -0.96
CA SER A 86 -39.75 -31.52 -1.75
C SER A 86 -39.22 -31.79 -3.15
N ASN A 87 -39.44 -33.00 -3.67
CA ASN A 87 -39.10 -33.32 -5.05
C ASN A 87 -40.29 -33.00 -5.95
N LEU A 88 -40.09 -32.10 -6.91
CA LEU A 88 -41.08 -31.68 -7.88
C LEU A 88 -40.84 -32.38 -9.21
N ASN A 89 -41.91 -32.90 -9.81
CA ASN A 89 -41.89 -33.32 -11.21
C ASN A 89 -42.56 -32.24 -12.06
N THR A 90 -41.77 -31.41 -12.74
CA THR A 90 -42.30 -30.30 -13.53
C THR A 90 -42.59 -30.74 -14.96
N GLY A 91 -43.85 -31.11 -15.24
CA GLY A 91 -44.37 -31.25 -16.61
C GLY A 91 -44.60 -29.87 -17.24
N LEU A 92 -43.53 -29.19 -17.69
CA LEU A 92 -43.59 -27.83 -18.25
C LEU A 92 -44.02 -27.78 -19.74
N SER A 93 -44.70 -28.80 -20.26
CA SER A 93 -45.57 -28.81 -21.47
C SER A 93 -45.98 -30.25 -21.86
N PRO A 94 -47.20 -30.50 -22.39
CA PRO A 94 -47.66 -31.84 -22.77
C PRO A 94 -47.01 -32.40 -24.06
N GLU A 95 -46.23 -31.63 -24.80
CA GLU A 95 -45.66 -32.06 -26.10
C GLU A 95 -44.24 -32.63 -26.05
N TYR A 96 -43.51 -32.46 -24.95
CA TYR A 96 -42.19 -33.09 -24.76
C TYR A 96 -42.05 -33.59 -23.32
N CYS A 97 -42.08 -34.91 -23.14
CA CYS A 97 -41.83 -35.60 -21.87
C CYS A 97 -40.36 -35.45 -21.44
N ILE A 98 -39.99 -34.29 -20.91
CA ILE A 98 -38.76 -34.15 -20.11
C ILE A 98 -39.21 -33.94 -18.66
N ASN A 99 -39.38 -35.05 -17.94
CA ASN A 99 -39.53 -35.02 -16.49
C ASN A 99 -38.23 -34.49 -15.90
N THR A 100 -38.19 -33.20 -15.61
CA THR A 100 -37.11 -32.59 -14.85
C THR A 100 -37.48 -32.71 -13.38
N GLU A 101 -36.72 -33.52 -12.66
CA GLU A 101 -36.82 -33.63 -11.21
C GLU A 101 -36.13 -32.42 -10.59
N ILE A 102 -36.91 -31.57 -9.94
CA ILE A 102 -36.40 -30.39 -9.24
C ILE A 102 -36.60 -30.62 -7.75
N THR A 103 -35.50 -30.84 -7.02
CA THR A 103 -35.51 -30.81 -5.56
C THR A 103 -35.59 -29.37 -5.09
N LEU A 104 -36.60 -29.06 -4.29
CA LEU A 104 -36.88 -27.74 -3.74
C LEU A 104 -36.69 -27.74 -2.22
N PRO A 105 -35.52 -27.31 -1.70
CA PRO A 105 -35.30 -27.11 -0.28
C PRO A 105 -36.09 -25.90 0.24
N TYR A 106 -36.64 -26.01 1.44
CA TYR A 106 -37.39 -24.93 2.09
C TYR A 106 -37.25 -24.95 3.62
N GLU A 107 -37.41 -23.78 4.24
CA GLU A 107 -37.30 -23.57 5.69
C GLU A 107 -38.45 -22.66 6.18
N TRP A 108 -38.91 -22.90 7.42
CA TRP A 108 -39.99 -22.12 8.03
C TRP A 108 -39.47 -21.26 9.18
N TYR A 109 -39.95 -20.02 9.21
CA TYR A 109 -39.67 -19.06 10.27
C TYR A 109 -40.97 -18.47 10.80
N ALA A 110 -41.00 -18.18 12.10
CA ALA A 110 -42.13 -17.53 12.77
C ALA A 110 -41.67 -16.27 13.50
N HIS A 111 -42.49 -15.22 13.49
CA HIS A 111 -42.20 -14.02 14.25
C HIS A 111 -42.60 -14.21 15.72
N ASN A 112 -41.74 -13.78 16.66
CA ASN A 112 -41.97 -14.03 18.09
C ASN A 112 -43.19 -13.26 18.65
N SER A 113 -43.49 -12.07 18.12
CA SER A 113 -44.53 -11.17 18.66
C SER A 113 -45.74 -10.96 17.75
N ARG A 114 -45.70 -11.47 16.51
CA ARG A 114 -46.72 -11.23 15.48
C ARG A 114 -47.16 -12.58 14.93
N SER A 115 -48.42 -12.72 14.54
CA SER A 115 -48.93 -13.92 13.86
C SER A 115 -48.47 -13.96 12.39
N GLU A 116 -47.19 -13.74 12.16
CA GLU A 116 -46.51 -13.71 10.87
C GLU A 116 -45.63 -14.96 10.71
N LYS A 117 -45.75 -15.65 9.57
CA LYS A 117 -44.83 -16.74 9.17
C LYS A 117 -44.11 -16.39 7.88
N VAL A 118 -42.85 -16.81 7.79
CA VAL A 118 -42.04 -16.69 6.57
C VAL A 118 -41.66 -18.08 6.08
N LEU A 119 -41.93 -18.33 4.79
CA LEU A 119 -41.49 -19.52 4.08
C LEU A 119 -40.30 -19.14 3.20
N VAL A 120 -39.12 -19.67 3.50
CA VAL A 120 -37.93 -19.50 2.66
C VAL A 120 -37.80 -20.68 1.72
N ILE A 121 -37.67 -20.44 0.42
CA ILE A 121 -37.53 -21.46 -0.62
C ILE A 121 -36.20 -21.26 -1.34
N TRP A 122 -35.37 -22.30 -1.41
CA TRP A 122 -34.07 -22.25 -2.09
C TRP A 122 -34.19 -22.77 -3.53
N LEU A 123 -33.97 -21.89 -4.50
CA LEU A 123 -34.15 -22.17 -5.93
C LEU A 123 -32.79 -22.44 -6.58
N ASN A 124 -32.56 -23.69 -6.97
CA ASN A 124 -31.37 -24.06 -7.73
C ASN A 124 -31.55 -23.67 -9.21
N GLU A 125 -30.86 -22.62 -9.65
CA GLU A 125 -31.01 -22.07 -11.00
C GLU A 125 -30.55 -23.05 -12.10
N ASP A 126 -29.47 -23.80 -11.88
CA ASP A 126 -28.90 -24.70 -12.89
C ASP A 126 -29.76 -25.97 -13.13
N LYS A 127 -30.73 -26.23 -12.24
CA LYS A 127 -31.68 -27.34 -12.37
C LYS A 127 -32.97 -26.93 -13.07
N ILE A 128 -33.20 -25.64 -13.26
CA ILE A 128 -34.36 -25.13 -13.98
C ILE A 128 -33.99 -25.06 -15.48
N PRO A 129 -34.82 -25.59 -16.40
CA PRO A 129 -34.52 -25.54 -17.82
C PRO A 129 -34.30 -24.11 -18.33
N GLU A 130 -33.31 -23.94 -19.20
CA GLU A 130 -32.98 -22.66 -19.83
C GLU A 130 -34.20 -22.06 -20.54
N GLY A 131 -34.44 -20.76 -20.36
CA GLY A 131 -35.58 -20.05 -20.93
C GLY A 131 -36.93 -20.34 -20.26
N LYS A 132 -36.97 -21.17 -19.21
CA LYS A 132 -38.19 -21.48 -18.43
C LYS A 132 -38.12 -20.97 -16.99
N TYR A 133 -37.11 -20.17 -16.64
CA TYR A 133 -36.90 -19.73 -15.27
C TYR A 133 -38.08 -18.89 -14.80
N ARG A 134 -38.49 -17.92 -15.61
CA ARG A 134 -39.67 -17.10 -15.33
C ARG A 134 -40.94 -17.92 -15.15
N ASP A 135 -41.22 -18.85 -16.07
CA ASP A 135 -42.45 -19.64 -16.06
C ASP A 135 -42.52 -20.54 -14.82
N PHE A 136 -41.37 -21.05 -14.37
CA PHE A 136 -41.27 -21.78 -13.11
C PHE A 136 -41.59 -20.90 -11.90
N ILE A 137 -41.02 -19.69 -11.82
CA ILE A 137 -41.32 -18.74 -10.73
C ILE A 137 -42.81 -18.34 -10.75
N PHE A 138 -43.36 -18.08 -11.93
CA PHE A 138 -44.76 -17.77 -12.11
C PHE A 138 -45.68 -18.90 -11.62
N LEU A 139 -45.37 -20.14 -12.01
CA LEU A 139 -46.10 -21.33 -11.58
C LEU A 139 -46.01 -21.51 -10.06
N LEU A 140 -44.84 -21.32 -9.46
CA LEU A 140 -44.65 -21.39 -8.01
C LEU A 140 -45.47 -20.33 -7.28
N TYR A 141 -45.42 -19.08 -7.77
CA TYR A 141 -46.18 -17.96 -7.23
C TYR A 141 -47.69 -18.20 -7.31
N GLN A 142 -48.23 -18.58 -8.48
CA GLN A 142 -49.67 -18.82 -8.64
C GLN A 142 -50.19 -19.92 -7.72
N ASN A 143 -49.47 -21.02 -7.59
CA ASN A 143 -49.89 -22.12 -6.72
C ASN A 143 -49.82 -21.74 -5.24
N LEU A 144 -48.82 -20.95 -4.83
CA LEU A 144 -48.73 -20.45 -3.46
C LEU A 144 -49.74 -19.33 -3.19
N LYS A 145 -50.10 -18.52 -4.18
CA LYS A 145 -51.17 -17.52 -4.03
C LYS A 145 -52.52 -18.15 -3.74
N ASN A 146 -52.79 -19.36 -4.24
CA ASN A 146 -54.00 -20.10 -3.88
C ASN A 146 -54.07 -20.45 -2.37
N THR A 147 -53.02 -20.20 -1.58
CA THR A 147 -53.02 -20.28 -0.11
C THR A 147 -53.54 -19.02 0.59
N GLU A 148 -53.71 -17.90 -0.12
CA GLU A 148 -54.24 -16.61 0.36
C GLU A 148 -55.61 -16.77 1.04
N SER A 149 -56.42 -17.74 0.63
CA SER A 149 -57.71 -18.05 1.29
C SER A 149 -57.63 -18.39 2.79
N LYS A 150 -56.44 -18.71 3.33
CA LYS A 150 -56.22 -19.01 4.76
C LYS A 150 -55.59 -17.87 5.56
N VAL A 151 -55.18 -16.77 4.91
CA VAL A 151 -54.30 -15.75 5.51
C VAL A 151 -54.78 -14.35 5.07
N GLU A 152 -54.75 -13.35 5.96
CA GLU A 152 -55.24 -12.01 5.65
C GLU A 152 -54.29 -11.21 4.73
N GLN A 153 -52.99 -11.50 4.80
CA GLN A 153 -51.96 -10.85 3.97
C GLN A 153 -50.99 -11.88 3.38
N PHE A 154 -50.77 -11.81 2.07
CA PHE A 154 -49.83 -12.65 1.33
C PHE A 154 -48.82 -11.79 0.56
N SER A 155 -47.52 -12.08 0.70
CA SER A 155 -46.48 -11.49 -0.15
C SER A 155 -45.50 -12.56 -0.64
N PHE A 156 -45.03 -12.38 -1.87
CA PHE A 156 -44.02 -13.21 -2.50
C PHE A 156 -42.86 -12.34 -2.95
N SER A 157 -41.66 -12.65 -2.48
CA SER A 157 -40.43 -11.95 -2.83
C SER A 157 -39.42 -12.94 -3.40
N LEU A 158 -38.94 -12.68 -4.61
CA LEU A 158 -37.81 -13.39 -5.22
C LEU A 158 -36.52 -12.63 -4.91
N ILE A 159 -35.58 -13.23 -4.20
CA ILE A 159 -34.22 -12.72 -4.00
C ILE A 159 -33.31 -13.40 -5.02
N GLY A 160 -33.01 -12.68 -6.10
CA GLY A 160 -32.30 -13.21 -7.25
C GLY A 160 -32.68 -12.45 -8.54
N PRO A 161 -32.29 -12.96 -9.71
CA PRO A 161 -31.46 -14.15 -9.92
C PRO A 161 -29.97 -13.91 -9.58
N THR A 162 -29.19 -14.98 -9.50
CA THR A 162 -27.75 -14.92 -9.19
C THR A 162 -26.91 -14.42 -10.35
N ASN A 163 -27.44 -14.53 -11.58
CA ASN A 163 -26.75 -14.10 -12.79
C ASN A 163 -27.56 -13.05 -13.57
N THR A 164 -26.85 -12.24 -14.36
CA THR A 164 -27.46 -11.18 -15.18
C THR A 164 -28.31 -11.74 -16.33
N SER A 165 -27.95 -12.89 -16.88
CA SER A 165 -28.66 -13.50 -18.01
C SER A 165 -30.10 -13.88 -17.66
N LEU A 166 -30.33 -14.46 -16.49
CA LEU A 166 -31.66 -14.78 -15.98
C LEU A 166 -32.44 -13.51 -15.62
N LEU A 167 -31.77 -12.43 -15.23
CA LEU A 167 -32.47 -11.16 -15.02
C LEU A 167 -33.00 -10.61 -16.35
N ILE A 168 -32.22 -10.70 -17.42
CA ILE A 168 -32.66 -10.33 -18.77
C ILE A 168 -33.86 -11.20 -19.18
N GLU A 169 -33.83 -12.51 -18.92
CA GLU A 169 -34.97 -13.41 -19.18
C GLU A 169 -36.25 -12.96 -18.44
N LEU A 170 -36.14 -12.64 -17.14
CA LEU A 170 -37.27 -12.11 -16.36
C LEU A 170 -37.80 -10.78 -16.91
N MET A 171 -36.95 -9.96 -17.53
CA MET A 171 -37.35 -8.65 -18.06
C MET A 171 -37.95 -8.71 -19.46
N ASN A 172 -37.50 -9.63 -20.33
CA ASN A 172 -38.00 -9.78 -21.70
C ASN A 172 -39.50 -10.11 -21.76
N SER A 173 -40.00 -10.81 -20.75
CA SER A 173 -41.39 -11.25 -20.66
C SER A 173 -42.33 -10.24 -19.98
N LYS A 174 -43.64 -10.23 -20.28
CA LYS A 174 -44.65 -9.41 -19.58
C LYS A 174 -44.58 -9.53 -18.04
N SER A 175 -45.07 -8.51 -17.31
CA SER A 175 -45.14 -8.54 -15.84
C SER A 175 -45.83 -9.81 -15.35
N ILE A 176 -45.34 -10.38 -14.24
CA ILE A 176 -45.90 -11.59 -13.63
C ILE A 176 -47.32 -11.35 -13.09
N GLU A 177 -47.62 -10.11 -12.69
CA GLU A 177 -48.97 -9.67 -12.38
C GLU A 177 -49.48 -8.68 -13.43
N GLU A 178 -50.67 -8.91 -13.97
CA GLU A 178 -51.33 -8.02 -14.94
C GLU A 178 -52.16 -6.91 -14.26
N ASN A 179 -52.53 -7.07 -12.99
CA ASN A 179 -53.36 -6.11 -12.25
C ASN A 179 -52.52 -5.18 -11.36
N VAL A 180 -52.50 -3.88 -11.68
CA VAL A 180 -51.70 -2.85 -11.00
C VAL A 180 -52.09 -2.66 -9.52
N GLU A 181 -53.35 -2.89 -9.15
CA GLU A 181 -53.82 -2.81 -7.74
C GLU A 181 -53.27 -3.95 -6.86
N LYS A 182 -52.85 -5.07 -7.44
CA LYS A 182 -52.32 -6.24 -6.72
C LYS A 182 -50.80 -6.35 -6.74
N LEU A 183 -50.11 -5.45 -7.45
CA LEU A 183 -48.65 -5.42 -7.68
C LEU A 183 -47.79 -5.43 -6.39
N HIS A 184 -48.40 -5.22 -5.22
CA HIS A 184 -47.74 -5.35 -3.93
C HIS A 184 -47.46 -6.81 -3.54
N SER A 185 -48.14 -7.81 -4.13
CA SER A 185 -48.02 -9.22 -3.72
C SER A 185 -46.83 -9.97 -4.32
N PHE A 186 -46.20 -9.46 -5.39
CA PHE A 186 -45.02 -10.09 -6.01
C PHE A 186 -43.90 -9.07 -6.28
N ARG A 187 -42.69 -9.35 -5.82
CA ARG A 187 -41.50 -8.51 -6.07
C ARG A 187 -40.23 -9.30 -6.32
N ILE A 188 -39.33 -8.72 -7.10
CA ILE A 188 -38.01 -9.27 -7.39
C ILE A 188 -36.96 -8.32 -6.82
N PHE A 189 -36.11 -8.83 -5.95
CA PHE A 189 -34.95 -8.13 -5.40
C PHE A 189 -33.68 -8.75 -5.98
N SER A 190 -32.91 -7.99 -6.75
CA SER A 190 -31.72 -8.48 -7.44
C SER A 190 -30.44 -8.03 -6.73
N PRO A 191 -29.78 -8.93 -5.95
CA PRO A 191 -28.51 -8.63 -5.29
C PRO A 191 -27.27 -8.93 -6.15
N GLY A 192 -27.40 -9.70 -7.24
CA GLY A 192 -26.27 -10.16 -8.06
C GLY A 192 -26.13 -9.47 -9.42
N ALA A 193 -27.16 -8.77 -9.92
CA ALA A 193 -27.09 -8.17 -11.24
C ALA A 193 -26.49 -6.76 -11.18
N THR A 194 -25.25 -6.62 -11.64
CA THR A 194 -24.49 -5.35 -11.64
C THR A 194 -24.47 -4.66 -13.00
N ILE A 195 -24.99 -5.27 -14.07
CA ILE A 195 -25.01 -4.70 -15.43
C ILE A 195 -25.58 -3.27 -15.50
N SER A 196 -25.07 -2.45 -16.42
CA SER A 196 -25.61 -1.10 -16.60
C SER A 196 -27.04 -1.08 -17.12
N ASN A 197 -27.83 -0.10 -16.70
CA ASN A 197 -29.21 0.07 -17.16
C ASN A 197 -29.32 0.17 -18.69
N LYS A 198 -28.35 0.83 -19.35
CA LYS A 198 -28.33 0.98 -20.81
C LYS A 198 -28.19 -0.36 -21.54
N GLU A 199 -27.31 -1.24 -21.07
CA GLU A 199 -27.11 -2.56 -21.67
C GLU A 199 -28.26 -3.50 -21.36
N LEU A 200 -28.80 -3.40 -20.14
CA LEU A 200 -29.99 -4.13 -19.75
C LEU A 200 -31.15 -3.86 -20.74
N VAL A 201 -31.36 -2.60 -21.13
CA VAL A 201 -32.36 -2.24 -22.15
C VAL A 201 -31.94 -2.61 -23.57
N GLY A 202 -30.65 -2.51 -23.90
CA GLY A 202 -30.15 -2.96 -25.20
C GLY A 202 -30.32 -4.47 -25.44
N ALA A 203 -30.38 -5.26 -24.36
CA ALA A 203 -30.64 -6.68 -24.39
C ALA A 203 -32.14 -7.05 -24.43
N LEU A 204 -33.04 -6.08 -24.19
CA LEU A 204 -34.48 -6.27 -24.38
C LEU A 204 -34.81 -6.21 -25.87
N GLU A 205 -35.36 -7.27 -26.43
CA GLU A 205 -35.90 -7.27 -27.80
C GLU A 205 -37.05 -6.24 -27.93
N ASN A 206 -37.37 -5.79 -29.16
CA ASN A 206 -38.24 -4.65 -29.50
C ASN A 206 -39.70 -4.69 -28.95
N ASP A 207 -40.09 -5.66 -28.11
CA ASP A 207 -41.41 -5.81 -27.50
C ASP A 207 -41.62 -4.94 -26.25
N ILE A 208 -41.25 -3.65 -26.35
CA ILE A 208 -41.58 -2.68 -25.31
C ILE A 208 -43.03 -2.22 -25.53
N ASN A 209 -43.93 -2.70 -24.67
CA ASN A 209 -45.31 -2.18 -24.55
C ASN A 209 -45.34 -0.63 -24.52
N GLN A 210 -46.40 -0.06 -25.09
CA GLN A 210 -46.57 1.39 -25.30
C GLN A 210 -46.56 2.25 -24.00
N THR A 211 -46.69 1.68 -22.80
CA THR A 211 -46.88 2.44 -21.53
C THR A 211 -45.66 3.23 -21.05
N CYS A 212 -44.43 2.71 -21.17
CA CYS A 212 -43.20 3.45 -20.85
C CYS A 212 -42.51 4.06 -22.10
N SER A 213 -43.13 3.98 -23.28
CA SER A 213 -42.51 4.38 -24.55
C SER A 213 -42.31 5.90 -24.71
N ASP A 214 -43.14 6.71 -24.05
CA ASP A 214 -43.09 8.19 -24.12
C ASP A 214 -41.93 8.81 -23.30
N LYS A 215 -41.19 8.00 -22.53
CA LYS A 215 -40.09 8.46 -21.67
C LYS A 215 -38.73 8.22 -22.34
N ALA A 216 -37.79 9.14 -22.15
CA ALA A 216 -36.42 9.04 -22.70
C ALA A 216 -35.36 8.84 -21.61
N GLY A 217 -34.28 8.14 -21.95
CA GLY A 217 -33.10 7.98 -21.08
C GLY A 217 -33.35 7.09 -19.85
N GLU A 218 -32.70 7.41 -18.73
CA GLU A 218 -32.75 6.62 -17.47
C GLU A 218 -34.17 6.50 -16.89
N VAL A 219 -35.03 7.47 -17.14
CA VAL A 219 -36.43 7.48 -16.68
C VAL A 219 -37.24 6.36 -17.34
N LYS A 220 -36.94 6.02 -18.61
CA LYS A 220 -37.57 4.88 -19.29
C LYS A 220 -37.20 3.56 -18.63
N ILE A 221 -35.95 3.43 -18.23
CA ILE A 221 -35.40 2.18 -17.69
C ILE A 221 -35.91 1.95 -16.27
N GLN A 222 -35.93 3.00 -15.45
CA GLN A 222 -36.55 2.94 -14.13
C GLN A 222 -38.04 2.61 -14.22
N CYS A 223 -38.75 3.20 -15.19
CA CYS A 223 -40.16 2.87 -15.48
C CYS A 223 -40.35 1.38 -15.81
N LEU A 224 -39.48 0.80 -16.65
CA LEU A 224 -39.54 -0.63 -17.01
C LEU A 224 -39.23 -1.55 -15.81
N LEU A 225 -38.25 -1.20 -14.98
CA LEU A 225 -37.94 -1.96 -13.77
C LEU A 225 -39.10 -1.91 -12.77
N ASP A 226 -39.70 -0.73 -12.60
CA ASP A 226 -40.87 -0.54 -11.73
C ASP A 226 -42.10 -1.31 -12.26
N GLU A 227 -42.38 -1.27 -13.58
CA GLU A 227 -43.45 -2.07 -14.22
C GLU A 227 -43.25 -3.58 -14.03
N ARG A 228 -42.01 -4.04 -13.99
CA ARG A 228 -41.65 -5.46 -13.79
C ARG A 228 -41.49 -5.83 -12.31
N SER A 229 -41.71 -4.89 -11.37
CA SER A 229 -41.52 -5.08 -9.93
C SER A 229 -40.11 -5.53 -9.53
N ILE A 230 -39.09 -5.03 -10.24
CA ILE A 230 -37.68 -5.35 -10.01
C ILE A 230 -37.01 -4.22 -9.23
N VAL A 231 -36.45 -4.56 -8.08
CA VAL A 231 -35.65 -3.69 -7.23
C VAL A 231 -34.22 -4.21 -7.19
N ARG A 232 -33.26 -3.42 -7.66
CA ARG A 232 -31.83 -3.77 -7.57
C ARG A 232 -31.30 -3.37 -6.21
N THR A 233 -30.61 -4.26 -5.52
CA THR A 233 -29.98 -3.97 -4.20
C THR A 233 -28.46 -3.91 -4.28
N ILE A 234 -27.93 -3.90 -5.50
CA ILE A 234 -26.51 -3.70 -5.80
C ILE A 234 -26.39 -2.63 -6.87
N GLY A 235 -25.31 -1.84 -6.83
CA GLY A 235 -25.08 -0.76 -7.79
C GLY A 235 -24.63 -1.26 -9.16
N GLN A 236 -24.36 -0.31 -10.06
CA GLN A 236 -24.04 -0.61 -11.46
C GLN A 236 -22.52 -0.66 -11.71
N ASP A 237 -22.09 -1.61 -12.55
CA ASP A 237 -20.70 -1.80 -13.01
C ASP A 237 -20.11 -0.55 -13.63
N ARG A 238 -20.94 0.18 -14.39
CA ARG A 238 -20.51 1.44 -15.00
C ARG A 238 -20.02 2.41 -13.93
N ASN A 239 -20.67 2.49 -12.76
CA ASN A 239 -20.27 3.39 -11.68
C ASN A 239 -18.99 2.91 -10.98
N LEU A 240 -18.81 1.59 -10.82
CA LEU A 240 -17.54 1.01 -10.35
C LEU A 240 -16.39 1.37 -11.28
N ALA A 241 -16.58 1.29 -12.60
CA ALA A 241 -15.58 1.68 -13.59
C ALA A 241 -15.25 3.18 -13.52
N LYS A 242 -16.25 4.06 -13.33
CA LYS A 242 -16.01 5.51 -13.12
C LYS A 242 -15.14 5.74 -11.87
N ALA A 243 -15.46 5.08 -10.77
CA ALA A 243 -14.76 5.23 -9.49
C ALA A 243 -13.30 4.74 -9.59
N LEU A 244 -13.06 3.60 -10.25
CA LEU A 244 -11.71 3.09 -10.50
C LEU A 244 -10.90 4.04 -11.37
N LEU A 245 -11.46 4.53 -12.47
CA LEU A 245 -10.77 5.52 -13.33
C LEU A 245 -10.42 6.79 -12.56
N TRP A 246 -11.32 7.26 -11.69
CA TRP A 246 -11.07 8.43 -10.85
C TRP A 246 -9.92 8.19 -9.85
N GLU A 247 -9.87 7.02 -9.20
CA GLU A 247 -8.78 6.66 -8.29
C GLU A 247 -7.45 6.49 -9.02
N LEU A 248 -7.45 5.90 -10.22
CA LEU A 248 -6.27 5.82 -11.08
C LEU A 248 -5.74 7.22 -11.44
N GLU A 249 -6.61 8.20 -11.70
CA GLU A 249 -6.20 9.59 -11.91
C GLU A 249 -5.53 10.19 -10.67
N GLN A 250 -6.00 9.86 -9.47
CA GLN A 250 -5.35 10.31 -8.23
C GLN A 250 -3.94 9.73 -8.05
N ARG A 251 -3.65 8.60 -8.70
CA ARG A 251 -2.34 7.93 -8.74
C ARG A 251 -1.52 8.26 -9.98
N ASP A 252 -1.76 9.44 -10.56
CA ASP A 252 -1.03 10.01 -11.70
C ASP A 252 -1.21 9.25 -13.04
N VAL A 253 -2.24 8.40 -13.16
CA VAL A 253 -2.57 7.74 -14.44
C VAL A 253 -3.42 8.69 -15.30
N ASN A 254 -2.87 9.14 -16.43
CA ASN A 254 -3.52 10.07 -17.37
C ASN A 254 -4.04 11.37 -16.73
N ARG A 255 -3.44 11.79 -15.60
CA ARG A 255 -3.81 13.01 -14.90
C ARG A 255 -3.49 14.24 -15.74
N LYS A 256 -4.50 15.10 -15.97
CA LYS A 256 -4.30 16.38 -16.66
C LYS A 256 -3.72 17.40 -15.69
N ILE A 257 -2.39 17.52 -15.67
CA ILE A 257 -1.70 18.56 -14.92
C ILE A 257 -1.55 19.78 -15.86
N PRO A 258 -2.08 20.97 -15.52
CA PRO A 258 -2.15 22.15 -16.39
C PRO A 258 -0.78 22.73 -16.84
N ILE A 259 0.34 22.09 -16.48
CA ILE A 259 1.70 22.56 -16.77
C ILE A 259 2.54 21.51 -17.55
N ILE A 260 2.17 20.20 -17.57
CA ILE A 260 3.12 19.14 -17.98
C ILE A 260 2.55 18.09 -18.96
N LYS A 261 1.25 17.76 -18.94
CA LYS A 261 0.68 16.70 -19.80
C LYS A 261 -0.65 17.15 -20.41
N GLU A 262 -0.64 17.48 -21.70
CA GLU A 262 -1.87 17.69 -22.51
C GLU A 262 -2.43 16.38 -23.09
N ASP A 263 -1.61 15.32 -23.18
CA ASP A 263 -1.97 14.07 -23.84
C ASP A 263 -2.14 12.90 -22.85
N CYS A 264 -3.22 12.12 -23.01
CA CYS A 264 -3.33 10.79 -22.41
C CYS A 264 -2.36 9.83 -23.10
N LYS A 265 -1.25 9.53 -22.42
CA LYS A 265 -0.19 8.64 -22.91
C LYS A 265 -0.08 7.33 -22.14
N ASP A 266 -0.66 7.28 -20.94
CA ASP A 266 -0.53 6.14 -20.03
C ASP A 266 -1.51 5.04 -20.47
N GLN A 267 -1.00 3.83 -20.70
CA GLN A 267 -1.78 2.68 -21.14
C GLN A 267 -2.27 1.84 -19.94
N LEU A 268 -3.41 1.18 -20.15
CA LEU A 268 -4.03 0.25 -19.21
C LEU A 268 -4.07 -1.15 -19.83
N VAL A 269 -3.78 -2.16 -19.02
CA VAL A 269 -4.03 -3.55 -19.39
C VAL A 269 -5.25 -4.04 -18.62
N LEU A 270 -6.20 -4.67 -19.30
CA LEU A 270 -7.32 -5.36 -18.68
C LEU A 270 -7.20 -6.86 -18.96
N ILE A 271 -7.39 -7.68 -17.94
CA ILE A 271 -7.41 -9.14 -18.02
C ILE A 271 -8.81 -9.57 -17.61
N SER A 272 -9.63 -10.02 -18.56
CA SER A 272 -11.06 -10.24 -18.36
C SER A 272 -11.51 -11.68 -18.65
N GLU A 273 -12.45 -12.19 -17.85
CA GLU A 273 -13.11 -13.47 -18.08
C GLU A 273 -13.94 -13.43 -19.38
N GLN A 274 -13.69 -14.35 -20.33
CA GLN A 274 -14.25 -14.26 -21.69
C GLN A 274 -15.75 -14.62 -21.77
N ASP A 275 -16.17 -15.61 -21.00
CA ASP A 275 -17.50 -16.20 -20.97
C ASP A 275 -18.49 -15.42 -20.08
N SER A 276 -17.98 -14.51 -19.25
CA SER A 276 -18.79 -13.68 -18.37
C SER A 276 -19.32 -12.42 -19.08
N LEU A 277 -20.66 -12.30 -19.18
CA LEU A 277 -21.31 -11.08 -19.67
C LEU A 277 -20.94 -9.85 -18.83
N TYR A 278 -20.79 -10.05 -17.51
CA TYR A 278 -20.30 -9.04 -16.58
C TYR A 278 -18.92 -8.51 -16.98
N ALA A 279 -17.95 -9.41 -17.22
CA ALA A 279 -16.59 -9.01 -17.53
C ALA A 279 -16.49 -8.26 -18.87
N ARG A 280 -17.24 -8.70 -19.89
CA ARG A 280 -17.32 -8.02 -21.19
C ARG A 280 -17.91 -6.61 -21.08
N SER A 281 -19.03 -6.48 -20.38
CA SER A 281 -19.69 -5.18 -20.13
C SER A 281 -18.74 -4.20 -19.42
N LEU A 282 -18.02 -4.66 -18.39
CA LEU A 282 -17.10 -3.81 -17.64
C LEU A 282 -15.93 -3.31 -18.51
N VAL A 283 -15.33 -4.17 -19.34
CA VAL A 283 -14.27 -3.78 -20.30
C VAL A 283 -14.78 -2.72 -21.29
N ASP A 284 -16.01 -2.87 -21.78
CA ASP A 284 -16.65 -1.89 -22.67
C ASP A 284 -16.89 -0.55 -21.96
N HIS A 285 -17.28 -0.55 -20.68
CA HIS A 285 -17.41 0.67 -19.88
C HIS A 285 -16.07 1.37 -19.73
N PHE A 286 -15.00 0.67 -19.34
CA PHE A 286 -13.66 1.25 -19.24
C PHE A 286 -13.23 1.88 -20.56
N SER A 287 -13.39 1.14 -21.67
CA SER A 287 -13.05 1.59 -23.01
C SER A 287 -13.84 2.82 -23.43
N SER A 288 -15.14 2.85 -23.15
CA SER A 288 -16.02 3.98 -23.46
C SER A 288 -15.70 5.22 -22.65
N LEU A 289 -15.46 5.06 -21.34
CA LEU A 289 -15.18 6.14 -20.41
C LEU A 289 -13.83 6.80 -20.70
N LEU A 290 -12.79 5.99 -20.92
CA LEU A 290 -11.45 6.50 -21.22
C LEU A 290 -11.43 7.25 -22.56
N LYS A 291 -12.11 6.74 -23.60
CA LYS A 291 -12.28 7.44 -24.90
C LYS A 291 -12.94 8.81 -24.76
N LYS A 292 -13.84 9.00 -23.79
CA LYS A 292 -14.49 10.30 -23.53
C LYS A 292 -13.54 11.29 -22.86
N GLN A 293 -12.72 10.83 -21.90
CA GLN A 293 -11.78 11.68 -21.18
C GLN A 293 -10.55 12.07 -21.99
N CYS A 294 -10.06 11.12 -22.79
CA CYS A 294 -8.88 11.24 -23.63
C CYS A 294 -9.30 11.51 -25.08
N LYS A 295 -9.33 12.80 -25.47
CA LYS A 295 -9.63 13.20 -26.85
C LYS A 295 -8.47 12.81 -27.78
N GLY A 296 -8.48 11.58 -28.29
CA GLY A 296 -7.46 11.08 -29.22
C GLY A 296 -7.58 9.57 -29.41
N GLY A 297 -7.86 9.13 -30.65
CA GLY A 297 -8.21 7.75 -31.00
C GLY A 297 -7.08 6.72 -30.95
N LYS A 298 -6.12 6.82 -30.02
CA LYS A 298 -5.18 5.72 -29.74
C LYS A 298 -5.83 4.73 -28.79
N GLU A 299 -5.58 3.45 -29.04
CA GLU A 299 -6.06 2.35 -28.21
C GLU A 299 -5.24 2.31 -26.89
N LEU A 300 -5.69 3.08 -25.91
CA LEU A 300 -5.06 3.21 -24.58
C LEU A 300 -5.29 2.00 -23.67
N ILE A 301 -6.20 1.10 -24.05
CA ILE A 301 -6.54 -0.11 -23.29
C ILE A 301 -6.15 -1.33 -24.12
N LYS A 302 -5.37 -2.24 -23.52
CA LYS A 302 -5.08 -3.55 -24.07
C LYS A 302 -5.83 -4.61 -23.27
N ASN A 303 -6.82 -5.25 -23.89
CA ASN A 303 -7.60 -6.29 -23.25
C ASN A 303 -7.02 -7.68 -23.60
N PHE A 304 -6.77 -8.48 -22.57
CA PHE A 304 -6.49 -9.90 -22.65
C PHE A 304 -7.62 -10.66 -21.98
N THR A 305 -7.90 -11.85 -22.47
CA THR A 305 -9.04 -12.65 -22.00
C THR A 305 -8.60 -14.01 -21.54
N TYR A 306 -9.26 -14.55 -20.52
CA TYR A 306 -9.05 -15.90 -20.00
C TYR A 306 -10.38 -16.63 -19.83
N LEU A 307 -10.33 -17.96 -19.77
CA LEU A 307 -11.48 -18.81 -19.46
C LEU A 307 -11.50 -19.11 -17.97
N ARG A 308 -12.70 -19.08 -17.36
CA ARG A 308 -12.90 -19.40 -15.95
C ARG A 308 -12.33 -20.79 -15.59
N GLY A 309 -11.78 -20.90 -14.39
CA GLY A 309 -11.20 -22.14 -13.87
C GLY A 309 -9.75 -22.35 -14.33
N LEU A 310 -8.90 -21.35 -14.12
CA LEU A 310 -7.48 -21.39 -14.50
C LEU A 310 -6.68 -22.48 -13.78
N ASP A 311 -7.14 -22.88 -12.60
CA ASP A 311 -6.53 -23.92 -11.79
C ASP A 311 -6.77 -25.35 -12.33
N GLY A 312 -7.72 -25.52 -13.26
CA GLY A 312 -8.09 -26.80 -13.84
C GLY A 312 -8.72 -27.79 -12.84
N LYS A 313 -9.23 -27.31 -11.70
CA LYS A 313 -9.87 -28.17 -10.69
C LYS A 313 -11.28 -28.55 -11.13
N LEU A 314 -11.55 -29.85 -11.10
CA LEU A 314 -12.90 -30.38 -11.28
C LEU A 314 -13.65 -30.39 -9.94
N PRO A 315 -14.99 -30.33 -9.97
CA PRO A 315 -15.79 -30.49 -8.77
C PRO A 315 -15.54 -31.87 -8.15
N GLU A 316 -15.47 -31.93 -6.82
CA GLU A 316 -15.34 -33.18 -6.07
C GLU A 316 -16.66 -33.96 -6.17
N PHE A 317 -16.83 -34.77 -7.21
CA PHE A 317 -17.93 -35.74 -7.28
C PHE A 317 -17.63 -36.96 -6.39
N ASP A 318 -18.70 -37.51 -5.80
CA ASP A 318 -18.79 -38.58 -4.80
C ASP A 318 -17.65 -39.61 -4.72
N GLU A 319 -17.38 -40.06 -3.49
CA GLU A 319 -16.35 -41.01 -3.07
C GLU A 319 -16.36 -42.39 -3.77
N SER A 320 -17.31 -42.68 -4.63
CA SER A 320 -17.43 -43.94 -5.36
C SER A 320 -16.30 -44.16 -6.39
N ASN A 321 -15.64 -43.10 -6.85
CA ASN A 321 -14.50 -43.19 -7.79
C ASN A 321 -13.11 -43.05 -7.15
N LYS A 322 -12.99 -42.95 -5.82
CA LYS A 322 -11.68 -42.83 -5.15
C LYS A 322 -10.77 -44.06 -5.30
N LYS A 323 -11.27 -45.21 -5.77
CA LYS A 323 -10.50 -46.47 -5.81
C LYS A 323 -9.49 -46.63 -6.94
N SER A 324 -9.39 -45.70 -7.90
CA SER A 324 -8.43 -45.82 -9.01
C SER A 324 -7.32 -44.76 -9.04
N GLN A 325 -7.27 -43.82 -8.08
CA GLN A 325 -6.21 -42.79 -8.03
C GLN A 325 -5.55 -42.60 -6.65
N SER A 326 -5.93 -43.37 -5.63
CA SER A 326 -5.47 -43.15 -4.25
C SER A 326 -4.19 -43.89 -3.83
N GLU A 327 -3.38 -44.42 -4.75
CA GLU A 327 -2.14 -45.15 -4.38
C GLU A 327 -0.81 -44.41 -4.68
N LYS A 328 -0.83 -43.14 -5.13
CA LYS A 328 0.44 -42.38 -5.31
C LYS A 328 0.54 -40.99 -4.67
N ASN A 329 -0.53 -40.40 -4.16
CA ASN A 329 -0.45 -39.05 -3.57
C ASN A 329 -0.74 -39.05 -2.07
N THR A 330 0.16 -39.67 -1.30
CA THR A 330 0.40 -39.29 0.10
C THR A 330 1.46 -38.19 0.13
N LYS A 331 1.17 -37.07 -0.52
CA LYS A 331 1.85 -35.79 -0.30
C LYS A 331 0.76 -34.84 0.13
N GLU A 332 0.99 -34.14 1.23
CA GLU A 332 0.16 -33.06 1.77
C GLU A 332 -0.55 -32.30 0.64
N GLN A 333 -1.84 -31.98 0.80
CA GLN A 333 -2.57 -31.11 -0.12
C GLN A 333 -1.81 -29.79 -0.26
N LYS A 334 -0.89 -29.72 -1.23
CA LYS A 334 -0.10 -28.53 -1.52
C LYS A 334 -1.06 -27.44 -1.96
N ASN A 335 -0.90 -26.24 -1.40
CA ASN A 335 -1.64 -25.06 -1.81
C ASN A 335 -1.54 -24.89 -3.34
N LEU A 336 -2.62 -24.42 -3.96
CA LEU A 336 -2.68 -24.13 -5.41
C LEU A 336 -1.50 -23.29 -5.91
N LEU A 337 -0.98 -22.44 -5.03
CA LEU A 337 0.16 -21.55 -5.25
C LEU A 337 1.49 -22.32 -5.31
N THR A 338 1.68 -23.27 -4.40
CA THR A 338 2.83 -24.18 -4.44
C THR A 338 2.77 -25.08 -5.67
N GLN A 339 1.57 -25.38 -6.17
CA GLN A 339 1.41 -26.12 -7.43
C GLN A 339 1.74 -25.27 -8.66
N LEU A 340 1.49 -23.96 -8.64
CA LEU A 340 1.91 -23.01 -9.68
C LEU A 340 3.45 -22.84 -9.69
N ASP A 341 4.06 -22.77 -8.51
CA ASP A 341 5.51 -22.67 -8.35
C ASP A 341 6.23 -23.99 -8.69
N ASP A 342 5.65 -25.13 -8.31
CA ASP A 342 6.16 -26.47 -8.63
C ASP A 342 5.85 -26.90 -10.08
N ALA A 343 4.97 -26.19 -10.80
CA ALA A 343 4.61 -26.53 -12.17
C ALA A 343 5.82 -26.32 -13.09
N SER A 344 6.35 -27.44 -13.60
CA SER A 344 7.49 -27.47 -14.51
C SER A 344 7.36 -26.41 -15.62
N PRO A 345 8.44 -25.67 -15.94
CA PRO A 345 8.39 -24.46 -16.79
C PRO A 345 7.80 -24.61 -18.20
N GLU A 346 7.66 -25.83 -18.73
CA GLU A 346 7.59 -26.06 -20.19
C GLU A 346 6.35 -26.83 -20.69
N HIS A 347 5.49 -27.36 -19.82
CA HIS A 347 4.38 -28.21 -20.29
C HIS A 347 3.11 -27.39 -20.58
N ALA A 348 2.84 -27.15 -21.86
CA ALA A 348 1.54 -26.68 -22.37
C ALA A 348 0.52 -27.84 -22.47
N GLU A 349 0.50 -28.70 -21.45
CA GLU A 349 -0.31 -29.92 -21.39
C GLU A 349 -0.95 -30.03 -20.01
N GLY A 350 -2.25 -30.33 -19.95
CA GLY A 350 -2.96 -30.50 -18.69
C GLY A 350 -4.28 -29.74 -18.64
N ARG A 351 -4.88 -29.69 -17.45
CA ARG A 351 -6.15 -28.97 -17.20
C ARG A 351 -5.94 -27.55 -16.72
N ASN A 352 -4.79 -27.26 -16.10
CA ASN A 352 -4.46 -25.92 -15.65
C ASN A 352 -3.98 -25.07 -16.83
N GLN A 353 -4.16 -23.75 -16.72
CA GLN A 353 -3.83 -22.78 -17.77
C GLN A 353 -2.65 -21.89 -17.37
N PHE A 354 -1.71 -22.43 -16.60
CA PHE A 354 -0.61 -21.66 -16.03
C PHE A 354 0.43 -21.20 -17.07
N ASP A 355 0.59 -21.95 -18.16
CA ASP A 355 1.47 -21.58 -19.27
C ASP A 355 0.96 -20.32 -20.00
N TYR A 356 -0.35 -20.18 -20.16
CA TYR A 356 -0.98 -18.96 -20.70
C TYR A 356 -0.66 -17.72 -19.85
N LEU A 357 -0.69 -17.84 -18.52
CA LEU A 357 -0.34 -16.73 -17.62
C LEU A 357 1.12 -16.29 -17.78
N ARG A 358 2.05 -17.24 -17.96
CA ARG A 358 3.47 -16.92 -18.20
C ARG A 358 3.68 -16.22 -19.54
N ARG A 359 3.05 -16.71 -20.62
CA ARG A 359 3.11 -16.06 -21.94
C ARG A 359 2.46 -14.67 -21.93
N LEU A 360 1.44 -14.47 -21.10
CA LEU A 360 0.81 -13.17 -20.90
C LEU A 360 1.78 -12.17 -20.26
N ILE A 361 2.57 -12.60 -19.28
CA ILE A 361 3.62 -11.75 -18.66
C ILE A 361 4.61 -11.28 -19.72
N ASP A 362 5.17 -12.20 -20.51
CA ASP A 362 6.13 -11.88 -21.59
C ASP A 362 5.51 -10.89 -22.59
N LYS A 363 4.21 -11.06 -22.89
CA LYS A 363 3.50 -10.19 -23.83
C LYS A 363 3.31 -8.78 -23.26
N ILE A 364 2.94 -8.66 -21.99
CA ILE A 364 2.78 -7.37 -21.32
C ILE A 364 4.13 -6.66 -21.22
N GLU A 365 5.22 -7.37 -20.93
CA GLU A 365 6.58 -6.80 -20.87
C GLU A 365 7.06 -6.31 -22.24
N GLN A 366 6.77 -7.07 -23.30
CA GLN A 366 7.03 -6.65 -24.68
C GLN A 366 6.28 -5.36 -25.02
N LEU A 367 5.01 -5.23 -24.60
CA LEU A 367 4.20 -4.04 -24.83
C LEU A 367 4.70 -2.83 -24.03
N ASP A 368 5.10 -3.02 -22.77
CA ASP A 368 5.65 -1.93 -21.93
C ASP A 368 6.99 -1.39 -22.45
N SER A 369 7.70 -2.16 -23.29
CA SER A 369 9.02 -1.83 -23.83
C SER A 369 9.01 -1.36 -25.30
N ALA A 370 7.88 -1.46 -26.01
CA ALA A 370 7.82 -1.37 -27.47
C ALA A 370 8.23 0.00 -28.05
N ASP A 371 7.95 1.10 -27.34
CA ASP A 371 8.22 2.48 -27.81
C ASP A 371 9.56 3.06 -27.28
N GLY A 372 10.43 2.24 -26.68
CA GLY A 372 11.69 2.67 -26.06
C GLY A 372 11.53 3.48 -24.77
N ASN A 373 10.29 3.79 -24.40
CA ASN A 373 9.93 4.41 -23.12
C ASN A 373 9.47 3.29 -22.17
N ARG A 374 10.36 2.86 -21.28
CA ARG A 374 9.99 1.94 -20.18
C ARG A 374 8.95 2.66 -19.33
N ASP A 375 7.85 2.01 -18.98
CA ASP A 375 6.76 2.54 -18.14
C ASP A 375 5.57 3.21 -18.87
N GLN A 376 5.21 2.68 -20.06
CA GLN A 376 4.02 3.10 -20.81
C GLN A 376 2.73 2.54 -20.19
N ILE A 377 2.76 1.28 -19.71
CA ILE A 377 1.65 0.64 -19.01
C ILE A 377 1.71 1.08 -17.55
N LYS A 378 0.67 1.74 -17.02
CA LYS A 378 0.68 2.21 -15.62
C LYS A 378 -0.16 1.37 -14.68
N ALA A 379 -1.22 0.74 -15.18
CA ALA A 379 -2.10 -0.07 -14.36
C ALA A 379 -2.60 -1.32 -15.09
N ILE A 380 -2.85 -2.37 -14.31
CA ILE A 380 -3.33 -3.68 -14.73
C ILE A 380 -4.61 -3.99 -13.96
N GLY A 381 -5.72 -4.10 -14.67
CA GLY A 381 -7.03 -4.46 -14.13
C GLY A 381 -7.33 -5.93 -14.32
N ILE A 382 -7.78 -6.62 -13.28
CA ILE A 382 -8.20 -8.02 -13.34
C ILE A 382 -9.71 -8.06 -13.11
N ILE A 383 -10.45 -8.58 -14.09
CA ILE A 383 -11.91 -8.58 -14.12
C ILE A 383 -12.39 -10.03 -14.25
N GLY A 384 -13.26 -10.44 -13.34
CA GLY A 384 -13.81 -11.78 -13.32
C GLY A 384 -14.78 -11.97 -12.16
N THR A 385 -15.53 -13.05 -12.20
CA THR A 385 -16.48 -13.42 -11.15
C THR A 385 -15.85 -14.35 -10.11
N ASP A 386 -14.84 -15.14 -10.50
CA ASP A 386 -14.17 -16.10 -9.64
C ASP A 386 -12.94 -15.49 -8.94
N VAL A 387 -12.97 -15.45 -7.61
CA VAL A 387 -11.88 -14.86 -6.82
C VAL A 387 -10.63 -15.75 -6.84
N TYR A 388 -10.77 -17.06 -7.03
CA TYR A 388 -9.60 -17.95 -7.13
C TYR A 388 -8.77 -17.63 -8.37
N ASP A 389 -9.44 -17.41 -9.51
CA ASP A 389 -8.76 -17.01 -10.75
C ASP A 389 -8.09 -15.63 -10.59
N LYS A 390 -8.76 -14.66 -9.95
CA LYS A 390 -8.18 -13.34 -9.66
C LYS A 390 -6.88 -13.46 -8.84
N LEU A 391 -6.89 -14.27 -7.78
CA LEU A 391 -5.73 -14.47 -6.92
C LEU A 391 -4.57 -15.16 -7.65
N LEU A 392 -4.87 -16.12 -8.54
CA LEU A 392 -3.86 -16.79 -9.37
C LEU A 392 -3.22 -15.84 -10.39
N ILE A 393 -4.03 -15.01 -11.05
CA ILE A 393 -3.53 -13.98 -11.98
C ILE A 393 -2.66 -12.97 -11.21
N LEU A 394 -3.13 -12.51 -10.04
CA LEU A 394 -2.35 -11.59 -9.19
C LEU A 394 -1.01 -12.20 -8.80
N HIS A 395 -1.01 -13.45 -8.34
CA HIS A 395 0.22 -14.16 -7.98
C HIS A 395 1.21 -14.21 -9.14
N ALA A 396 0.74 -14.58 -10.34
CA ALA A 396 1.58 -14.69 -11.51
C ALA A 396 2.18 -13.33 -11.95
N LEU A 397 1.40 -12.24 -11.90
CA LEU A 397 1.82 -10.95 -12.45
C LEU A 397 2.54 -10.04 -11.44
N LYS A 398 2.27 -10.15 -10.14
CA LYS A 398 2.76 -9.16 -9.16
C LYS A 398 4.29 -9.12 -9.09
N ASP A 399 4.94 -10.26 -9.23
CA ASP A 399 6.40 -10.34 -9.15
C ASP A 399 7.10 -9.68 -10.33
N SER A 400 6.57 -9.83 -11.53
CA SER A 400 7.12 -9.18 -12.73
C SER A 400 6.80 -7.69 -12.79
N PHE A 401 5.65 -7.26 -12.24
CA PHE A 401 5.14 -5.90 -12.36
C PHE A 401 5.04 -5.16 -11.02
N LYS A 402 6.07 -5.26 -10.18
CA LYS A 402 6.07 -4.69 -8.81
C LYS A 402 5.76 -3.20 -8.76
N HIS A 403 6.04 -2.41 -9.80
CA HIS A 403 5.83 -0.96 -9.78
C HIS A 403 4.51 -0.51 -10.43
N LYS A 404 3.67 -1.46 -10.89
CA LYS A 404 2.41 -1.16 -11.57
C LYS A 404 1.24 -1.18 -10.58
N ILE A 405 0.21 -0.38 -10.87
CA ILE A 405 -1.02 -0.36 -10.06
C ILE A 405 -1.88 -1.55 -10.47
N PHE A 406 -2.28 -2.38 -9.50
CA PHE A 406 -3.23 -3.46 -9.72
C PHE A 406 -4.60 -3.04 -9.22
N PHE A 407 -5.64 -3.30 -10.01
CA PHE A 407 -7.00 -3.04 -9.58
C PHE A 407 -7.99 -4.13 -9.99
N THR A 408 -9.10 -4.23 -9.27
CA THR A 408 -10.21 -5.16 -9.57
C THR A 408 -11.53 -4.60 -9.06
N THR A 409 -12.59 -5.35 -9.30
CA THR A 409 -13.94 -5.11 -8.79
C THR A 409 -14.34 -6.21 -7.82
N ASP A 410 -15.28 -5.89 -6.95
CA ASP A 410 -15.87 -6.75 -5.92
C ASP A 410 -14.90 -7.09 -4.78
N LEU A 411 -15.23 -6.61 -3.59
CA LEU A 411 -14.46 -6.85 -2.38
C LEU A 411 -14.77 -8.26 -1.84
N ASP A 412 -13.72 -9.03 -1.54
CA ASP A 412 -13.82 -10.37 -0.94
C ASP A 412 -12.76 -10.54 0.17
N ALA A 413 -13.16 -11.15 1.29
CA ALA A 413 -12.32 -11.36 2.46
C ALA A 413 -11.08 -12.24 2.17
N ARG A 414 -11.11 -13.06 1.11
CA ARG A 414 -9.98 -13.89 0.69
C ARG A 414 -8.75 -13.08 0.28
N PHE A 415 -8.92 -11.83 -0.16
CA PHE A 415 -7.79 -10.93 -0.41
C PHE A 415 -6.99 -10.59 0.86
N LEU A 416 -7.60 -10.74 2.05
CA LEU A 416 -6.98 -10.47 3.35
C LEU A 416 -6.33 -11.69 4.00
N HIS A 417 -6.42 -12.87 3.37
CA HIS A 417 -5.76 -14.04 3.92
C HIS A 417 -4.23 -13.84 3.96
N LYS A 418 -3.61 -14.30 5.05
CA LYS A 418 -2.19 -14.06 5.33
C LYS A 418 -1.26 -14.62 4.24
N ASP A 419 -1.62 -15.78 3.69
CA ASP A 419 -0.91 -16.41 2.58
C ASP A 419 -1.03 -15.60 1.28
N GLN A 420 -2.10 -14.84 1.10
CA GLN A 420 -2.34 -14.01 -0.09
C GLN A 420 -1.74 -12.59 0.00
N SER A 421 -1.39 -12.14 1.21
CA SER A 421 -0.97 -10.76 1.50
C SER A 421 0.23 -10.29 0.65
N ALA A 422 1.13 -11.19 0.28
CA ALA A 422 2.32 -10.85 -0.52
C ALA A 422 1.96 -10.26 -1.90
N TRP A 423 0.89 -10.74 -2.55
CA TRP A 423 0.45 -10.27 -3.87
C TRP A 423 -0.81 -9.41 -3.82
N ALA A 424 -1.73 -9.68 -2.89
CA ALA A 424 -2.97 -8.93 -2.75
C ALA A 424 -2.74 -7.52 -2.17
N ARG A 425 -1.65 -7.27 -1.44
CA ARG A 425 -1.35 -5.93 -0.90
C ARG A 425 -1.19 -4.88 -2.01
N ASN A 426 -1.67 -3.67 -1.75
CA ASN A 426 -1.77 -2.56 -2.70
C ASN A 426 -2.68 -2.85 -3.91
N LEU A 427 -3.61 -3.82 -3.79
CA LEU A 427 -4.68 -4.02 -4.76
C LEU A 427 -5.77 -2.98 -4.51
N VAL A 428 -6.10 -2.19 -5.53
CA VAL A 428 -7.20 -1.23 -5.49
C VAL A 428 -8.49 -1.92 -5.93
N ILE A 429 -9.53 -1.85 -5.13
CA ILE A 429 -10.81 -2.54 -5.38
C ILE A 429 -11.93 -1.52 -5.38
N ALA A 430 -12.76 -1.50 -6.41
CA ALA A 430 -14.06 -0.85 -6.33
C ALA A 430 -15.16 -1.88 -6.04
N SER A 431 -16.00 -1.58 -5.07
CA SER A 431 -17.14 -2.42 -4.70
C SER A 431 -18.31 -1.57 -4.24
N ASN A 432 -19.54 -2.09 -4.32
CA ASN A 432 -20.73 -1.37 -3.87
C ASN A 432 -20.89 -1.38 -2.34
N PHE A 433 -20.31 -2.38 -1.67
CA PHE A 433 -20.41 -2.54 -0.23
C PHE A 433 -19.07 -2.96 0.37
N ASP A 434 -18.87 -2.57 1.62
CA ASP A 434 -17.87 -3.17 2.51
C ASP A 434 -18.36 -4.55 3.02
N PHE A 435 -17.59 -5.18 3.90
CA PHE A 435 -17.97 -6.36 4.67
C PHE A 435 -19.11 -6.11 5.65
N SER A 436 -19.61 -4.89 5.82
CA SER A 436 -20.72 -4.58 6.73
C SER A 436 -21.55 -3.42 6.23
N LEU A 437 -22.84 -3.42 6.56
CA LEU A 437 -23.69 -2.26 6.40
C LEU A 437 -23.55 -1.31 7.60
N HIS A 438 -24.24 -0.17 7.51
CA HIS A 438 -24.39 0.74 8.64
C HIS A 438 -24.84 -0.01 9.91
N PRO A 439 -24.27 0.25 11.11
CA PRO A 439 -24.52 -0.54 12.31
C PRO A 439 -26.00 -0.72 12.67
N LYS A 440 -26.84 0.29 12.38
CA LYS A 440 -28.29 0.22 12.62
C LYS A 440 -29.06 -0.69 11.65
N LEU A 441 -28.51 -1.00 10.47
CA LEU A 441 -29.06 -1.96 9.50
C LEU A 441 -28.46 -3.36 9.69
N GLN A 442 -27.17 -3.43 10.02
CA GLN A 442 -26.48 -4.68 10.35
C GLN A 442 -26.95 -5.27 11.69
N ASP A 443 -27.39 -4.42 12.62
CA ASP A 443 -27.75 -4.77 14.00
C ASP A 443 -26.63 -5.57 14.70
N LYS A 444 -26.89 -6.81 15.12
CA LYS A 444 -25.95 -7.68 15.83
C LYS A 444 -25.24 -8.69 14.93
N VAL A 445 -25.46 -8.62 13.62
CA VAL A 445 -24.92 -9.60 12.66
C VAL A 445 -23.43 -9.34 12.44
N MET A 446 -22.63 -10.41 12.45
CA MET A 446 -21.19 -10.33 12.18
C MET A 446 -20.90 -9.77 10.77
N PRO A 447 -19.71 -9.19 10.52
CA PRO A 447 -19.29 -8.80 9.18
C PRO A 447 -19.35 -9.97 8.18
N PHE A 448 -19.76 -9.65 6.96
CA PHE A 448 -19.85 -10.53 5.81
C PHE A 448 -18.50 -10.73 5.12
N ARG A 449 -18.47 -11.66 4.17
CA ARG A 449 -17.25 -12.08 3.46
C ARG A 449 -17.07 -11.39 2.11
N ASP A 450 -18.14 -10.91 1.48
CA ASP A 450 -18.09 -10.20 0.20
C ASP A 450 -19.24 -9.21 0.04
N SER A 451 -19.20 -8.41 -1.03
CA SER A 451 -20.24 -7.42 -1.34
C SER A 451 -21.57 -8.03 -1.75
N TYR A 452 -21.58 -9.20 -2.39
CA TYR A 452 -22.80 -9.87 -2.84
C TYR A 452 -23.61 -10.46 -1.67
N GLN A 453 -22.93 -10.94 -0.63
CA GLN A 453 -23.50 -11.37 0.63
C GLN A 453 -24.13 -10.19 1.36
N THR A 454 -23.42 -9.06 1.44
CA THR A 454 -23.95 -7.82 2.00
C THR A 454 -25.20 -7.35 1.24
N SER A 455 -25.19 -7.40 -0.10
CA SER A 455 -26.35 -7.06 -0.92
C SER A 455 -27.52 -8.02 -0.71
N THR A 456 -27.27 -9.33 -0.61
CA THR A 456 -28.30 -10.35 -0.33
C THR A 456 -28.95 -10.14 1.03
N TYR A 457 -28.16 -9.76 2.05
CA TYR A 457 -28.69 -9.40 3.37
C TYR A 457 -29.60 -8.17 3.27
N LEU A 458 -29.16 -7.11 2.58
CA LEU A 458 -29.98 -5.91 2.33
C LEU A 458 -31.27 -6.24 1.56
N ALA A 459 -31.18 -7.06 0.50
CA ALA A 459 -32.33 -7.52 -0.27
C ALA A 459 -33.36 -8.22 0.61
N THR A 460 -32.89 -9.09 1.51
CA THR A 460 -33.77 -9.81 2.44
C THR A 460 -34.43 -8.87 3.44
N LEU A 461 -33.68 -7.92 4.02
CA LEU A 461 -34.24 -6.93 4.93
C LEU A 461 -35.33 -6.07 4.26
N VAL A 462 -35.09 -5.64 3.03
CA VAL A 462 -36.07 -4.87 2.25
C VAL A 462 -37.29 -5.71 1.90
N ALA A 463 -37.09 -6.98 1.51
CA ALA A 463 -38.18 -7.91 1.19
C ALA A 463 -39.09 -8.23 2.39
N LEU A 464 -38.56 -8.18 3.62
CA LEU A 464 -39.33 -8.46 4.84
C LEU A 464 -40.10 -7.24 5.36
N ASN A 465 -39.74 -6.02 4.94
CA ASN A 465 -40.27 -4.77 5.47
C ASN A 465 -41.50 -4.27 4.66
N PRO A 466 -42.72 -4.32 5.24
CA PRO A 466 -43.94 -3.93 4.53
C PRO A 466 -44.00 -2.44 4.18
N GLN A 467 -43.39 -1.55 4.97
CA GLN A 467 -43.41 -0.11 4.68
C GLN A 467 -42.63 0.25 3.41
N VAL A 468 -41.52 -0.44 3.17
CA VAL A 468 -40.72 -0.26 1.94
C VAL A 468 -41.46 -0.84 0.73
N ILE A 469 -42.28 -1.86 0.96
CA ILE A 469 -43.14 -2.45 -0.06
C ILE A 469 -44.31 -1.51 -0.39
N GLU A 470 -44.88 -0.83 0.59
CA GLU A 470 -46.00 0.10 0.39
C GLU A 470 -45.56 1.47 -0.18
N GLU A 471 -44.39 1.99 0.21
CA GLU A 471 -43.87 3.29 -0.25
C GLU A 471 -43.22 3.25 -1.64
N TRP A 472 -42.91 2.07 -2.19
CA TRP A 472 -42.28 1.96 -3.50
C TRP A 472 -43.26 2.37 -4.62
N PRO A 473 -42.82 3.19 -5.59
CA PRO A 473 -43.65 3.66 -6.69
C PRO A 473 -44.45 2.57 -7.43
N THR A 474 -45.78 2.68 -7.45
CA THR A 474 -46.64 1.94 -8.39
C THR A 474 -46.81 2.70 -9.71
N PRO A 475 -47.04 2.03 -10.85
CA PRO A 475 -47.17 2.66 -12.17
C PRO A 475 -48.16 3.85 -12.21
N ASP A 476 -49.28 3.75 -11.48
CA ASP A 476 -50.45 4.65 -11.62
C ASP A 476 -50.37 5.99 -10.85
N ASN A 477 -49.41 6.17 -9.94
CA ASN A 477 -49.26 7.46 -9.27
C ASN A 477 -48.65 8.51 -10.22
N ASN A 478 -49.49 9.46 -10.68
CA ASN A 478 -49.17 10.57 -11.59
C ASN A 478 -48.06 11.53 -11.10
N ASN A 479 -47.47 11.30 -9.92
CA ASN A 479 -46.45 12.15 -9.33
C ASN A 479 -45.03 11.57 -9.55
N CYS A 480 -44.56 11.57 -10.81
CA CYS A 480 -43.22 11.10 -11.22
C CYS A 480 -42.06 11.67 -10.38
N GLN A 481 -42.23 12.86 -9.80
CA GLN A 481 -41.20 13.55 -9.02
C GLN A 481 -40.90 12.88 -7.68
N SER A 482 -41.92 12.31 -7.01
CA SER A 482 -41.75 11.52 -5.77
C SER A 482 -41.04 10.19 -6.04
N LYS A 483 -41.36 9.53 -7.17
CA LYS A 483 -40.76 8.25 -7.61
C LYS A 483 -39.26 8.37 -7.86
N ILE A 484 -38.87 9.45 -8.55
CA ILE A 484 -37.47 9.78 -8.84
C ILE A 484 -36.70 10.06 -7.55
N THR A 485 -37.32 10.69 -6.55
CA THR A 485 -36.66 11.02 -5.28
C THR A 485 -36.31 9.77 -4.46
N LEU A 486 -37.19 8.77 -4.42
CA LEU A 486 -36.95 7.49 -3.73
C LEU A 486 -35.85 6.68 -4.43
N SER A 487 -35.93 6.51 -5.75
CA SER A 487 -34.90 5.82 -6.55
C SER A 487 -33.54 6.52 -6.45
N ASN A 488 -33.50 7.85 -6.44
CA ASN A 488 -32.26 8.61 -6.27
C ASN A 488 -31.62 8.41 -4.89
N LYS A 489 -32.42 8.35 -3.81
CA LYS A 489 -31.92 8.01 -2.47
C LYS A 489 -31.35 6.60 -2.41
N PHE A 490 -32.03 5.63 -3.02
CA PHE A 490 -31.53 4.25 -3.11
C PHE A 490 -30.25 4.17 -3.95
N ASN A 491 -30.16 4.89 -5.07
CA ASN A 491 -28.95 4.97 -5.89
C ASN A 491 -27.79 5.67 -5.18
N ALA A 492 -28.06 6.57 -4.24
CA ALA A 492 -27.04 7.16 -3.37
C ALA A 492 -26.52 6.14 -2.34
N LEU A 493 -27.39 5.28 -1.81
CA LEU A 493 -27.01 4.16 -0.92
C LEU A 493 -26.06 3.17 -1.62
N LEU A 494 -26.27 2.96 -2.93
CA LEU A 494 -25.50 2.05 -3.79
C LEU A 494 -24.26 2.71 -4.45
N ALA A 495 -23.84 3.89 -3.99
CA ALA A 495 -22.67 4.56 -4.51
C ALA A 495 -21.42 3.67 -4.41
N PRO A 496 -20.54 3.68 -5.43
CA PRO A 496 -19.33 2.86 -5.45
C PRO A 496 -18.38 3.29 -4.33
N GLN A 497 -17.79 2.30 -3.67
CA GLN A 497 -16.78 2.45 -2.64
C GLN A 497 -15.43 1.96 -3.17
N ILE A 498 -14.35 2.61 -2.74
CA ILE A 498 -12.99 2.29 -3.16
C ILE A 498 -12.19 1.82 -1.96
N PHE A 499 -11.50 0.70 -2.11
CA PHE A 499 -10.68 0.07 -1.08
C PHE A 499 -9.27 -0.16 -1.58
N GLU A 500 -8.31 -0.16 -0.67
CA GLU A 500 -6.97 -0.68 -0.90
C GLU A 500 -6.65 -1.77 0.12
N ILE A 501 -6.13 -2.90 -0.37
CA ILE A 501 -5.76 -4.03 0.50
C ILE A 501 -4.45 -3.72 1.22
N GLY A 502 -4.55 -3.57 2.54
CA GLY A 502 -3.40 -3.47 3.46
C GLY A 502 -2.86 -4.84 3.86
N ARG A 503 -2.10 -4.87 4.94
CA ARG A 503 -1.55 -6.12 5.49
C ARG A 503 -2.56 -6.89 6.31
N THR A 504 -3.43 -6.18 7.02
CA THR A 504 -4.38 -6.79 7.95
C THR A 504 -5.84 -6.54 7.56
N GLN A 505 -6.12 -5.45 6.86
CA GLN A 505 -7.48 -5.01 6.57
C GLN A 505 -7.59 -4.36 5.18
N ALA A 506 -8.80 -4.35 4.64
CA ALA A 506 -9.16 -3.53 3.49
C ALA A 506 -9.42 -2.10 3.96
N ILE A 507 -8.67 -1.14 3.41
CA ILE A 507 -8.72 0.25 3.86
C ILE A 507 -9.62 1.04 2.93
N HIS A 508 -10.70 1.58 3.46
CA HIS A 508 -11.62 2.42 2.71
C HIS A 508 -10.95 3.75 2.32
N LEU A 509 -10.81 3.96 1.01
CA LEU A 509 -10.29 5.17 0.40
C LEU A 509 -11.41 6.21 0.27
N ALA A 510 -11.12 7.32 -0.40
CA ALA A 510 -12.19 8.28 -0.65
C ALA A 510 -13.07 7.82 -1.81
N SER A 511 -14.37 7.82 -1.57
CA SER A 511 -15.36 7.25 -2.48
C SER A 511 -16.29 8.38 -2.94
N PRO A 512 -16.11 8.91 -4.16
CA PRO A 512 -16.94 10.00 -4.66
C PRO A 512 -18.38 9.56 -4.94
N THR A 513 -19.33 10.50 -4.87
CA THR A 513 -20.73 10.23 -5.22
C THR A 513 -20.90 10.01 -6.72
N ASN A 514 -21.95 9.28 -7.11
CA ASN A 514 -22.29 9.05 -8.52
C ASN A 514 -22.44 10.37 -9.30
N GLU A 515 -23.09 11.37 -8.70
CA GLU A 515 -23.30 12.68 -9.32
C GLU A 515 -21.97 13.40 -9.60
N PHE A 516 -21.02 13.35 -8.66
CA PHE A 516 -19.69 13.89 -8.87
C PHE A 516 -18.98 13.17 -10.01
N LEU A 517 -18.98 11.83 -10.02
CA LEU A 517 -18.30 11.03 -11.04
C LEU A 517 -18.82 11.34 -12.45
N ASP A 518 -20.14 11.54 -12.59
CA ASP A 518 -20.75 11.92 -13.86
C ASP A 518 -20.33 13.32 -14.33
N LYS A 519 -20.27 14.29 -13.41
CA LYS A 519 -19.76 15.64 -13.70
C LYS A 519 -18.27 15.59 -14.07
N TRP A 520 -17.45 14.82 -13.36
CA TRP A 520 -16.01 14.67 -13.59
C TRP A 520 -15.68 14.07 -14.96
N ILE A 521 -16.43 13.07 -15.43
CA ILE A 521 -16.23 12.50 -16.77
C ILE A 521 -16.50 13.52 -17.88
N GLN A 522 -17.49 14.38 -17.68
CA GLN A 522 -17.83 15.43 -18.65
C GLN A 522 -16.83 16.59 -18.61
N ASN A 523 -16.34 16.94 -17.41
CA ASN A 523 -15.38 18.00 -17.20
C ASN A 523 -14.30 17.57 -16.20
N SER A 524 -13.16 17.13 -16.74
CA SER A 524 -12.00 16.62 -15.97
C SER A 524 -11.30 17.68 -15.11
N THR A 525 -11.74 18.94 -15.11
CA THR A 525 -11.18 20.01 -14.25
C THR A 525 -11.95 20.23 -12.96
N LEU A 526 -13.04 19.48 -12.73
CA LEU A 526 -13.83 19.58 -11.52
C LEU A 526 -13.02 19.18 -10.28
N LYS A 527 -12.90 20.11 -9.34
CA LYS A 527 -12.42 19.81 -7.99
C LYS A 527 -13.56 19.20 -7.19
N PHE A 528 -13.35 18.03 -6.62
CA PHE A 528 -14.30 17.42 -5.68
C PHE A 528 -14.38 18.32 -4.44
N THR A 529 -15.46 19.06 -4.32
CA THR A 529 -15.65 20.11 -3.29
C THR A 529 -16.86 19.87 -2.41
N GLU A 530 -17.54 18.73 -2.57
CA GLU A 530 -18.75 18.41 -1.82
C GLU A 530 -18.59 17.04 -1.15
N SER A 531 -18.28 17.04 0.14
CA SER A 531 -18.87 16.04 1.02
C SER A 531 -20.29 16.50 1.30
N SER A 532 -21.28 15.94 0.61
CA SER A 532 -22.63 15.96 1.18
C SER A 532 -22.57 15.18 2.49
N GLU A 533 -22.38 15.90 3.59
CA GLU A 533 -22.69 15.40 4.93
C GLU A 533 -24.19 15.10 4.95
N ILE A 534 -24.56 13.89 4.54
CA ILE A 534 -25.88 13.36 4.86
C ILE A 534 -25.81 13.01 6.34
N ASP A 535 -26.59 13.74 7.13
CA ASP A 535 -26.66 13.65 8.58
C ASP A 535 -27.08 12.23 9.02
N ASN A 536 -26.14 11.45 9.58
CA ASN A 536 -26.34 10.05 9.98
C ASN A 536 -27.21 9.86 11.24
N SER A 537 -27.74 10.94 11.82
CA SER A 537 -28.51 10.91 13.08
C SER A 537 -29.80 10.08 12.99
N ASN A 538 -30.47 10.07 11.83
CA ASN A 538 -31.81 9.46 11.65
C ASN A 538 -31.86 8.07 11.00
N CYS A 539 -30.72 7.38 10.86
CA CYS A 539 -30.74 6.03 10.32
C CYS A 539 -31.62 5.10 11.20
N LEU A 540 -32.72 4.56 10.69
CA LEU A 540 -33.63 3.60 11.34
C LEU A 540 -34.03 2.57 10.28
N VAL A 541 -34.37 1.34 10.65
CA VAL A 541 -34.80 0.29 9.68
C VAL A 541 -36.00 0.75 8.84
N ASN A 542 -36.88 1.57 9.43
CA ASN A 542 -38.04 2.15 8.76
C ASN A 542 -37.69 3.39 7.91
N HIS A 543 -36.49 3.97 8.06
CA HIS A 543 -36.00 5.14 7.31
C HIS A 543 -34.58 4.85 6.78
N PHE A 544 -34.36 3.63 6.26
CA PHE A 544 -33.03 3.17 5.84
C PHE A 544 -32.46 4.00 4.66
N MET A 545 -33.34 4.72 3.95
CA MET A 545 -33.03 5.63 2.85
C MET A 545 -32.26 6.90 3.27
N GLU A 546 -32.16 7.16 4.58
CA GLU A 546 -31.37 8.25 5.16
C GLU A 546 -30.02 7.75 5.69
N CYS A 547 -29.77 6.44 5.65
CA CYS A 547 -28.52 5.85 6.10
C CYS A 547 -27.44 5.94 5.01
N LYS A 548 -26.24 6.40 5.36
CA LYS A 548 -25.06 6.14 4.53
C LYS A 548 -24.61 4.68 4.74
N THR A 549 -24.38 3.92 3.67
CA THR A 549 -23.81 2.55 3.73
C THR A 549 -22.39 2.53 4.24
N THR A 550 -21.66 3.63 4.08
CA THR A 550 -20.30 3.73 4.58
C THR A 550 -20.35 3.92 6.09
N ILE A 551 -19.80 2.95 6.81
CA ILE A 551 -18.92 3.30 7.91
C ILE A 551 -17.82 4.12 7.21
N GLU A 552 -17.94 5.45 7.17
CA GLU A 552 -16.70 6.21 7.06
C GLU A 552 -15.93 5.69 8.27
N PRO A 553 -14.82 4.93 8.10
CA PRO A 553 -13.98 4.63 9.24
C PRO A 553 -13.79 5.99 9.85
N VAL A 554 -14.14 6.15 11.13
CA VAL A 554 -13.99 7.40 11.86
C VAL A 554 -12.59 7.85 11.52
N ARG A 555 -12.45 8.71 10.50
CA ARG A 555 -11.18 9.04 9.85
C ARG A 555 -10.71 10.08 10.80
N THR A 556 -10.22 9.54 11.93
CA THR A 556 -9.87 10.22 13.15
C THR A 556 -10.64 11.51 13.36
N LYS A 557 -11.90 11.45 13.82
CA LYS A 557 -12.49 12.55 14.63
C LYS A 557 -11.75 12.76 15.97
N GLN A 558 -10.55 12.19 16.09
CA GLN A 558 -9.77 12.06 17.29
C GLN A 558 -8.27 12.08 16.97
N ILE A 559 -7.83 12.89 16.00
CA ILE A 559 -6.61 13.64 16.32
C ILE A 559 -7.09 14.75 17.22
N ASP A 560 -7.14 14.45 18.52
CA ASP A 560 -7.40 15.44 19.54
C ASP A 560 -6.37 16.56 19.30
N TRP A 561 -6.83 17.73 18.85
CA TRP A 561 -6.05 18.97 18.92
C TRP A 561 -5.32 19.09 20.27
N PRO A 562 -5.92 18.66 21.42
CA PRO A 562 -5.20 18.50 22.67
C PRO A 562 -3.95 17.62 22.59
N VAL A 563 -3.94 16.48 21.90
CA VAL A 563 -2.78 15.58 21.78
C VAL A 563 -1.67 16.19 20.91
N ILE A 564 -2.01 16.88 19.81
CA ILE A 564 -1.00 17.63 19.02
C ILE A 564 -0.44 18.80 19.84
N CYS A 565 -1.31 19.56 20.50
CA CYS A 565 -0.88 20.64 21.39
C CYS A 565 -0.05 20.10 22.55
N VAL A 566 -0.44 19.00 23.17
CA VAL A 566 0.27 18.36 24.29
C VAL A 566 1.58 17.76 23.83
N THR A 567 1.68 17.18 22.64
CA THR A 567 2.97 16.69 22.10
C THR A 567 3.89 17.84 21.72
N LEU A 568 3.38 18.94 21.15
CA LEU A 568 4.14 20.19 20.95
C LEU A 568 4.59 20.80 22.28
N ILE A 569 3.70 20.86 23.27
CA ILE A 569 4.01 21.35 24.62
C ILE A 569 5.01 20.42 25.31
N LEU A 570 4.89 19.11 25.18
CA LEU A 570 5.83 18.12 25.72
C LEU A 570 7.18 18.18 25.01
N LEU A 571 7.23 18.46 23.71
CA LEU A 571 8.48 18.70 22.98
C LEU A 571 9.13 20.02 23.40
N LEU A 572 8.35 21.08 23.58
CA LEU A 572 8.82 22.35 24.12
C LEU A 572 9.26 22.21 25.59
N PHE A 573 8.57 21.38 26.37
CA PHE A 573 8.88 21.08 27.77
C PHE A 573 10.08 20.14 27.90
N ALA A 574 10.24 19.16 27.01
CA ALA A 574 11.44 18.32 26.92
C ALA A 574 12.64 19.14 26.45
N ALA A 575 12.45 20.10 25.54
CA ALA A 575 13.47 21.10 25.19
C ALA A 575 13.84 21.99 26.41
N TYR A 576 12.85 22.32 27.25
CA TYR A 576 13.06 23.06 28.50
C TYR A 576 13.70 22.21 29.64
N LEU A 577 13.41 20.91 29.71
CA LEU A 577 14.03 19.99 30.68
C LEU A 577 15.44 19.58 30.27
N SER A 578 15.68 19.36 28.98
CA SER A 578 17.03 19.18 28.44
C SER A 578 17.91 20.42 28.65
N TRP A 579 17.31 21.61 28.64
CA TRP A 579 17.91 22.85 29.12
C TRP A 579 18.30 22.80 30.62
N GLY A 580 17.49 22.16 31.47
CA GLY A 580 17.79 21.95 32.90
C GLY A 580 18.94 20.97 33.17
N PHE A 581 18.99 19.85 32.45
CA PHE A 581 20.04 18.83 32.63
C PHE A 581 21.40 19.22 32.06
N PHE A 582 21.46 20.00 30.97
CA PHE A 582 22.73 20.45 30.37
C PHE A 582 23.38 21.66 31.06
N LYS A 583 22.74 22.19 32.11
CA LYS A 583 23.23 23.31 32.92
C LYS A 583 24.57 23.06 33.62
N SER A 584 25.02 21.80 33.73
CA SER A 584 26.23 21.46 34.48
C SER A 584 27.57 21.65 33.73
N GLY A 585 27.59 21.95 32.43
CA GLY A 585 28.86 21.97 31.67
C GLY A 585 29.01 22.99 30.55
N TRP A 586 28.01 23.82 30.29
CA TRP A 586 27.93 24.65 29.09
C TRP A 586 27.96 26.15 29.42
N LYS A 587 29.17 26.73 29.52
CA LYS A 587 29.34 28.15 29.86
C LYS A 587 29.24 29.15 28.68
N ASN A 588 29.12 28.72 27.43
CA ASN A 588 29.36 29.60 26.27
C ASN A 588 28.31 29.61 25.13
N VAL A 589 27.07 29.17 25.35
CA VAL A 589 25.99 29.31 24.34
C VAL A 589 24.90 30.23 24.91
N THR A 590 24.56 31.31 24.22
CA THR A 590 23.56 32.27 24.70
C THR A 590 22.14 31.69 24.56
N PRO A 591 21.25 31.87 25.55
CA PRO A 591 19.86 31.38 25.54
C PRO A 591 19.08 31.72 24.27
N VAL A 592 19.38 32.90 23.72
CA VAL A 592 18.74 33.50 22.56
C VAL A 592 18.92 32.63 21.31
N GLN A 593 20.10 32.04 21.10
CA GLN A 593 20.38 31.24 19.90
C GLN A 593 19.57 29.94 19.82
N ILE A 594 19.16 29.37 20.97
CA ILE A 594 18.38 28.13 21.02
C ILE A 594 16.91 28.39 20.73
N VAL A 595 16.36 29.51 21.23
CA VAL A 595 14.98 29.94 20.94
C VAL A 595 14.80 30.25 19.44
N PHE A 596 15.76 30.93 18.82
CA PHE A 596 15.74 31.23 17.37
C PHE A 596 15.81 29.98 16.47
N ILE A 597 16.14 28.80 17.00
CA ILE A 597 16.23 27.53 16.23
C ILE A 597 15.07 26.58 16.55
N LEU A 598 14.65 26.48 17.82
CA LEU A 598 13.47 25.69 18.19
C LEU A 598 12.21 26.23 17.53
N LEU A 599 12.12 27.55 17.34
CA LEU A 599 10.98 28.20 16.71
C LEU A 599 10.80 27.79 15.23
N PRO A 600 11.80 27.89 14.33
CA PRO A 600 11.69 27.40 12.96
C PRO A 600 11.59 25.88 12.85
N VAL A 601 12.24 25.09 13.73
CA VAL A 601 12.06 23.62 13.77
C VAL A 601 10.63 23.27 14.15
N SER A 602 10.05 23.94 15.15
CA SER A 602 8.65 23.75 15.53
C SER A 602 7.70 24.23 14.44
N ALA A 603 8.02 25.32 13.73
CA ALA A 603 7.23 25.82 12.61
C ALA A 603 7.28 24.88 11.39
N LEU A 604 8.43 24.25 11.14
CA LEU A 604 8.62 23.25 10.09
C LEU A 604 7.92 21.93 10.42
N LEU A 605 7.98 21.48 11.68
CA LEU A 605 7.18 20.36 12.17
C LEU A 605 5.69 20.67 12.10
N PHE A 606 5.29 21.87 12.52
CA PHE A 606 3.92 22.35 12.39
C PHE A 606 3.48 22.40 10.94
N LEU A 607 4.33 22.84 10.01
CA LEU A 607 4.04 22.85 8.58
C LEU A 607 3.91 21.43 8.02
N LEU A 608 4.75 20.48 8.45
CA LEU A 608 4.60 19.07 8.10
C LEU A 608 3.26 18.51 8.62
N PHE A 609 2.93 18.75 9.89
CA PHE A 609 1.65 18.34 10.47
C PHE A 609 0.46 19.04 9.82
N PHE A 610 0.61 20.31 9.43
CA PHE A 610 -0.39 21.08 8.70
C PHE A 610 -0.59 20.53 7.29
N LEU A 611 0.48 20.13 6.59
CA LEU A 611 0.36 19.46 5.29
C LEU A 611 -0.29 18.08 5.39
N ILE A 612 0.05 17.31 6.43
CA ILE A 612 -0.62 16.03 6.73
C ILE A 612 -2.10 16.30 7.03
N TYR A 613 -2.39 17.34 7.82
CA TYR A 613 -3.74 17.73 8.17
C TYR A 613 -4.54 18.19 6.95
N GLU A 614 -3.99 19.05 6.10
CA GLU A 614 -4.62 19.51 4.85
C GLU A 614 -4.87 18.35 3.86
N ASP A 615 -3.97 17.36 3.82
CA ASP A 615 -4.15 16.17 2.96
C ASP A 615 -5.16 15.15 3.55
N ASN A 616 -5.37 15.15 4.88
CA ASN A 616 -6.23 14.18 5.57
C ASN A 616 -7.57 14.75 6.10
N TYR A 617 -7.74 16.07 6.23
CA TYR A 617 -8.83 16.71 7.00
C TYR A 617 -9.26 18.11 6.47
N PRO A 618 -10.52 18.52 6.71
CA PRO A 618 -11.74 17.91 6.21
C PRO A 618 -12.14 18.46 4.81
N ALA A 619 -11.26 19.18 4.09
CA ALA A 619 -11.62 19.85 2.84
C ALA A 619 -10.90 19.36 1.56
N HIS A 620 -10.06 18.32 1.63
CA HIS A 620 -9.46 17.67 0.46
C HIS A 620 -9.52 16.14 0.56
N THR A 621 -10.67 15.58 0.23
CA THR A 621 -11.04 14.16 0.34
C THR A 621 -10.32 13.23 -0.66
N TYR A 622 -9.08 13.47 -1.10
CA TYR A 622 -8.37 12.58 -2.06
C TYR A 622 -6.87 12.39 -1.75
N GLY A 623 -6.41 12.87 -0.60
CA GLY A 623 -5.05 12.65 -0.11
C GLY A 623 -4.74 11.21 0.31
N GLU A 624 -3.47 10.95 0.59
CA GLU A 624 -2.97 9.64 1.04
C GLU A 624 -3.46 9.33 2.46
N PRO A 625 -4.06 8.16 2.74
CA PRO A 625 -4.38 7.77 4.09
C PRO A 625 -3.11 7.70 4.95
N PHE A 626 -3.13 8.29 6.14
CA PHE A 626 -2.02 8.22 7.09
C PHE A 626 -2.05 6.92 7.91
N LEU A 627 -1.31 5.89 7.48
CA LEU A 627 -1.21 4.60 8.17
C LEU A 627 0.25 4.14 8.26
N LEU A 628 0.71 3.80 9.46
CA LEU A 628 2.14 3.52 9.69
C LEU A 628 2.58 2.12 9.25
N LEU A 629 1.76 1.08 9.42
CA LEU A 629 2.20 -0.31 9.29
C LEU A 629 1.35 -1.16 8.34
N GLU A 630 0.30 -0.60 7.76
CA GLU A 630 -0.56 -1.33 6.83
C GLU A 630 0.08 -1.55 5.45
N GLY A 631 1.18 -0.86 5.15
CA GLY A 631 1.90 -1.09 3.89
C GLY A 631 1.25 -0.44 2.67
N ILE A 632 0.44 0.60 2.85
CA ILE A 632 -0.28 1.32 1.79
C ILE A 632 -0.06 2.84 1.80
N SER A 633 0.79 3.35 2.70
CA SER A 633 0.91 4.80 2.93
C SER A 633 2.33 5.26 2.69
N VAL A 634 2.47 6.30 1.87
CA VAL A 634 3.76 6.95 1.63
C VAL A 634 4.15 7.97 2.71
N TRP A 635 3.22 8.37 3.59
CA TRP A 635 3.47 9.36 4.63
C TRP A 635 4.61 9.00 5.61
N PRO A 636 4.70 7.77 6.14
CA PRO A 636 5.80 7.39 7.03
C PRO A 636 7.18 7.62 6.39
N ASN A 637 7.32 7.33 5.09
CA ASN A 637 8.53 7.61 4.33
C ASN A 637 8.84 9.11 4.27
N LEU A 638 7.85 9.95 3.94
CA LEU A 638 8.03 11.41 3.90
C LEU A 638 8.41 11.98 5.28
N VAL A 639 7.77 11.50 6.35
CA VAL A 639 8.06 11.89 7.74
C VAL A 639 9.47 11.48 8.15
N ILE A 640 9.90 10.24 7.87
CA ILE A 640 11.24 9.74 8.19
C ILE A 640 12.31 10.55 7.45
N ARG A 641 12.09 10.87 6.16
CA ARG A 641 13.02 11.70 5.39
C ARG A 641 13.14 13.11 5.95
N PHE A 642 12.00 13.73 6.24
CA PHE A 642 11.96 15.05 6.83
C PHE A 642 12.68 15.09 8.19
N ALA A 643 12.38 14.14 9.08
CA ALA A 643 13.06 13.99 10.36
C ALA A 643 14.57 13.76 10.19
N GLY A 644 14.98 12.93 9.21
CA GLY A 644 16.39 12.70 8.88
C GLY A 644 17.12 13.95 8.42
N ILE A 645 16.50 14.75 7.55
CA ILE A 645 17.02 16.04 7.08
C ILE A 645 17.21 16.99 8.26
N MET A 646 16.18 17.14 9.10
CA MET A 646 16.23 18.01 10.27
C MET A 646 17.30 17.56 11.27
N MET A 647 17.41 16.24 11.51
CA MET A 647 18.44 15.68 12.38
C MET A 647 19.84 16.00 11.86
N MET A 648 20.11 15.87 10.55
CA MET A 648 21.41 16.19 9.96
C MET A 648 21.75 17.68 10.11
N ILE A 649 20.78 18.57 9.88
CA ILE A 649 20.97 20.02 10.03
C ILE A 649 21.29 20.37 11.49
N LEU A 650 20.56 19.80 12.45
CA LEU A 650 20.77 20.04 13.88
C LEU A 650 22.14 19.50 14.35
N LEU A 651 22.50 18.28 13.95
CA LEU A 651 23.80 17.69 14.27
C LEU A 651 24.95 18.54 13.71
N PHE A 652 24.81 19.02 12.46
CA PHE A 652 25.80 19.89 11.83
C PHE A 652 26.03 21.18 12.63
N ILE A 653 24.95 21.90 12.95
CA ILE A 653 25.00 23.22 13.61
C ILE A 653 25.51 23.12 15.06
N TYR A 654 25.04 22.12 15.82
CA TYR A 654 25.24 22.07 17.27
C TYR A 654 26.43 21.22 17.68
N PHE A 655 26.55 20.04 17.08
CA PHE A 655 27.56 19.09 17.49
C PHE A 655 28.84 19.32 16.71
N PHE A 656 28.79 19.22 15.39
CA PHE A 656 30.01 19.10 14.61
C PHE A 656 30.68 20.44 14.33
N HIS A 657 29.95 21.48 13.90
CA HIS A 657 30.53 22.79 13.63
C HIS A 657 31.24 23.40 14.86
N PRO A 658 30.64 23.44 16.06
CA PRO A 658 31.28 24.01 17.26
C PRO A 658 32.33 23.08 17.85
N ARG A 659 32.14 21.75 17.76
CA ARG A 659 33.15 20.77 18.21
C ARG A 659 34.41 20.89 17.38
N ARG A 660 34.31 21.02 16.06
CA ARG A 660 35.47 21.16 15.17
C ARG A 660 36.27 22.41 15.48
N GLY A 661 35.58 23.55 15.68
CA GLY A 661 36.21 24.79 16.13
C GLY A 661 36.89 24.66 17.49
N ARG A 662 36.30 23.94 18.44
CA ARG A 662 36.90 23.68 19.76
C ARG A 662 38.11 22.74 19.69
N GLU A 663 38.03 21.67 18.91
CA GLU A 663 39.14 20.73 18.72
C GLU A 663 40.33 21.41 18.07
N ILE A 664 40.10 22.25 17.04
CA ILE A 664 41.17 23.02 16.39
C ILE A 664 41.76 24.05 17.34
N LYS A 665 40.94 24.76 18.13
CA LYS A 665 41.44 25.69 19.16
C LYS A 665 42.20 24.99 20.28
N ALA A 666 41.78 23.79 20.67
CA ALA A 666 42.46 22.98 21.68
C ALA A 666 43.79 22.44 21.15
N ILE A 667 43.85 22.09 19.86
CA ILE A 667 45.11 21.81 19.19
C ILE A 667 45.93 23.09 19.15
N GLU A 668 45.43 24.21 18.62
CA GLU A 668 46.14 25.50 18.51
C GLU A 668 46.71 26.03 19.83
N LYS A 669 46.04 25.88 20.97
CA LYS A 669 46.56 26.30 22.29
C LYS A 669 47.94 25.67 22.61
N ASN A 670 48.25 24.55 21.97
CA ASN A 670 49.50 23.81 22.10
C ASN A 670 50.58 24.31 21.10
N PHE A 671 50.21 25.03 20.03
CA PHE A 671 51.09 25.54 18.98
C PHE A 671 51.30 27.05 19.17
N LYS A 672 52.46 27.61 18.79
CA LYS A 672 52.68 29.08 18.88
C LYS A 672 51.59 29.84 18.11
N GLN A 673 51.23 31.03 18.60
CA GLN A 673 50.24 31.92 17.98
C GLN A 673 50.59 32.21 16.51
N CYS A 674 49.70 31.86 15.58
CA CYS A 674 49.68 32.50 14.26
C CYS A 674 49.51 34.01 14.49
N LYS A 675 50.46 34.83 14.03
CA LYS A 675 50.20 36.27 13.89
C LYS A 675 49.12 36.42 12.83
N GLU A 676 47.99 37.02 13.20
CA GLU A 676 46.88 37.30 12.30
C GLU A 676 47.33 38.26 11.18
N GLU A 677 47.72 37.72 10.03
CA GLU A 677 47.58 38.42 8.77
C GLU A 677 46.35 37.85 8.05
N THR A 678 45.22 38.58 8.18
CA THR A 678 43.94 38.26 7.57
C THR A 678 44.02 38.40 6.04
N CYS A 679 44.59 37.40 5.36
CA CYS A 679 44.50 37.32 3.90
C CYS A 679 43.28 36.48 3.51
N PHE A 680 42.12 37.12 3.38
CA PHE A 680 40.89 36.48 2.91
C PHE A 680 41.10 35.85 1.54
N ARG A 681 40.76 34.57 1.37
CA ARG A 681 40.77 33.94 0.05
C ARG A 681 39.67 34.58 -0.81
N ARG A 682 40.02 35.00 -2.03
CA ARG A 682 39.01 35.53 -2.97
C ARG A 682 38.06 34.39 -3.33
N TRP A 683 36.78 34.69 -3.53
CA TRP A 683 35.76 33.64 -3.77
C TRP A 683 36.07 32.79 -5.02
N LYS A 684 36.64 33.40 -6.08
CA LYS A 684 37.06 32.70 -7.30
C LYS A 684 38.18 31.69 -7.02
N GLU A 685 39.16 32.08 -6.21
CA GLU A 685 40.28 31.22 -5.82
C GLU A 685 39.80 30.08 -4.92
N ALA A 686 38.88 30.34 -3.98
CA ALA A 686 38.30 29.30 -3.13
C ALA A 686 37.57 28.21 -3.93
N VAL A 687 36.87 28.60 -5.02
CA VAL A 687 36.16 27.66 -5.90
C VAL A 687 37.10 26.90 -6.83
N ILE A 688 38.13 27.54 -7.39
CA ILE A 688 39.06 26.88 -8.32
C ILE A 688 40.04 25.97 -7.58
N GLN A 689 40.55 26.43 -6.44
CA GLN A 689 41.62 25.78 -5.71
C GLN A 689 41.10 24.80 -4.65
N GLY A 690 39.81 24.83 -4.30
CA GLY A 690 39.14 23.82 -3.47
C GLY A 690 39.85 23.50 -2.14
N PRO A 691 39.89 22.21 -1.70
CA PRO A 691 40.59 21.77 -0.48
C PRO A 691 42.12 21.72 -0.63
N PHE A 692 42.66 22.11 -1.79
CA PHE A 692 44.09 22.02 -2.07
C PHE A 692 44.84 23.21 -1.44
N LEU A 693 45.87 22.88 -0.64
CA LEU A 693 46.80 23.84 -0.04
C LEU A 693 47.68 24.45 -1.15
N HIS A 694 47.73 25.78 -1.22
CA HIS A 694 48.65 26.48 -2.10
C HIS A 694 50.01 26.59 -1.44
N PHE A 695 50.95 25.76 -1.87
CA PHE A 695 52.36 26.03 -1.64
C PHE A 695 52.81 27.02 -2.72
N SER A 696 53.15 28.26 -2.35
CA SER A 696 53.88 29.13 -3.27
C SER A 696 55.22 28.44 -3.54
N LYS A 697 55.32 27.75 -4.68
CA LYS A 697 56.61 27.32 -5.23
C LYS A 697 57.28 28.56 -5.79
N GLU A 698 57.80 29.41 -4.91
CA GLU A 698 58.88 30.29 -5.31
C GLU A 698 60.12 29.42 -5.43
N LYS A 699 60.35 28.95 -6.66
CA LYS A 699 61.64 28.43 -7.09
C LYS A 699 62.64 29.58 -6.95
N ASN A 700 63.42 29.59 -5.88
CA ASN A 700 64.80 30.07 -5.91
C ASN A 700 65.60 29.38 -4.79
N THR A 701 66.60 28.61 -5.24
CA THR A 701 67.90 28.31 -4.60
C THR A 701 67.95 27.97 -3.09
N ASP A 702 68.26 26.69 -2.84
CA ASP A 702 69.10 26.13 -1.76
C ASP A 702 68.71 26.15 -0.27
N GLU A 703 67.53 26.63 0.13
CA GLU A 703 67.01 26.37 1.50
C GLU A 703 65.59 25.76 1.49
N LYS A 704 65.53 24.42 1.44
CA LYS A 704 64.30 23.66 1.68
C LYS A 704 64.01 23.57 3.19
N SER A 705 63.41 24.59 3.77
CA SER A 705 62.72 24.42 5.07
C SER A 705 61.53 25.37 5.19
N PHE A 706 60.32 24.86 4.98
CA PHE A 706 59.08 25.58 5.27
C PHE A 706 58.84 25.61 6.79
N ASP A 707 58.44 26.76 7.32
CA ASP A 707 58.05 26.90 8.73
C ASP A 707 56.71 26.18 8.99
N ILE A 708 56.70 25.21 9.91
CA ILE A 708 55.52 24.43 10.31
C ILE A 708 54.39 25.35 10.82
N ALA A 709 54.72 26.50 11.43
CA ALA A 709 53.72 27.47 11.85
C ALA A 709 52.94 28.03 10.66
N VAL A 710 53.62 28.37 9.56
CA VAL A 710 53.00 28.88 8.34
C VAL A 710 52.09 27.82 7.71
N LEU A 711 52.54 26.55 7.69
CA LEU A 711 51.74 25.41 7.21
C LEU A 711 50.49 25.19 8.06
N TRP A 712 50.59 25.31 9.38
CA TRP A 712 49.45 25.21 10.29
C TRP A 712 48.47 26.37 10.10
N CYS A 713 48.95 27.60 9.89
CA CYS A 713 48.08 28.76 9.62
C CYS A 713 47.32 28.59 8.30
N GLU A 714 47.94 28.10 7.23
CA GLU A 714 47.26 27.81 5.95
C GLU A 714 46.25 26.66 6.08
N TYR A 715 46.59 25.59 6.80
CA TYR A 715 45.64 24.50 7.10
C TYR A 715 44.43 25.00 7.92
N LYS A 716 44.68 25.81 8.95
CA LYS A 716 43.65 26.42 9.79
C LYS A 716 42.75 27.35 8.97
N LYS A 717 43.33 28.16 8.09
CA LYS A 717 42.62 29.06 7.18
C LYS A 717 41.65 28.30 6.29
N ILE A 718 42.09 27.18 5.70
CA ILE A 718 41.24 26.32 4.84
C ILE A 718 40.05 25.74 5.61
N ILE A 719 40.26 25.31 6.85
CA ILE A 719 39.21 24.67 7.66
C ILE A 719 38.27 25.68 8.34
N GLN A 720 38.73 26.91 8.61
CA GLN A 720 37.88 27.97 9.14
C GLN A 720 36.95 28.51 8.04
N TYR A 721 35.74 27.94 8.00
CA TYR A 721 34.68 28.18 7.01
C TYR A 721 34.42 29.64 6.62
N LYS A 722 34.53 30.56 7.58
CA LYS A 722 34.24 31.98 7.37
C LYS A 722 35.35 32.70 6.57
N GLU A 723 36.58 32.22 6.66
CA GLU A 723 37.78 32.85 6.07
C GLU A 723 38.21 32.17 4.76
N SER A 724 38.05 30.84 4.64
CA SER A 724 38.36 30.11 3.39
C SER A 724 37.32 30.25 2.30
N LYS A 725 36.05 30.52 2.66
CA LYS A 725 34.88 30.38 1.78
C LYS A 725 34.75 28.97 1.15
N GLY A 726 35.32 27.94 1.79
CA GLY A 726 35.31 26.56 1.28
C GLY A 726 33.91 25.97 1.09
N TYR A 727 32.90 26.53 1.79
CA TYR A 727 31.49 26.17 1.59
C TYR A 727 31.01 26.40 0.15
N LEU A 728 31.58 27.34 -0.61
CA LEU A 728 31.24 27.57 -2.02
C LEU A 728 31.67 26.39 -2.90
N TRP A 729 32.84 25.80 -2.61
CA TRP A 729 33.32 24.61 -3.33
C TRP A 729 32.47 23.38 -3.00
N ILE A 730 32.14 23.19 -1.71
CA ILE A 730 31.25 22.10 -1.27
C ILE A 730 29.87 22.25 -1.92
N PHE A 731 29.32 23.47 -1.94
CA PHE A 731 28.03 23.75 -2.59
C PHE A 731 28.08 23.41 -4.08
N LEU A 732 29.10 23.90 -4.81
CA LEU A 732 29.25 23.66 -6.25
C LEU A 732 29.43 22.16 -6.59
N THR A 733 30.25 21.44 -5.83
CA THR A 733 30.47 20.00 -6.06
C THR A 733 29.23 19.18 -5.69
N SER A 734 28.49 19.60 -4.66
CA SER A 734 27.22 18.99 -4.28
C SER A 734 26.12 19.24 -5.29
N THR A 735 26.03 20.43 -5.89
CA THR A 735 25.06 20.70 -6.96
C THR A 735 25.37 19.89 -8.22
N ILE A 736 26.64 19.78 -8.63
CA ILE A 736 27.06 18.93 -9.76
C ILE A 736 26.73 17.45 -9.48
N SER A 737 26.95 16.97 -8.26
CA SER A 737 26.67 15.57 -7.92
C SER A 737 25.17 15.30 -7.79
N LEU A 738 24.40 16.29 -7.35
CA LEU A 738 22.94 16.25 -7.36
C LEU A 738 22.41 16.17 -8.80
N THR A 739 22.91 16.98 -9.73
CA THR A 739 22.47 16.92 -11.13
C THR A 739 22.80 15.58 -11.77
N LEU A 740 23.99 15.02 -11.49
CA LEU A 740 24.34 13.65 -11.88
C LEU A 740 23.43 12.59 -11.26
N THR A 741 23.02 12.76 -9.99
CA THR A 741 22.08 11.86 -9.30
C THR A 741 20.70 11.91 -9.95
N LEU A 742 20.19 13.11 -10.23
CA LEU A 742 18.92 13.30 -10.92
C LEU A 742 18.97 12.74 -12.35
N TYR A 743 20.09 12.90 -13.04
CA TYR A 743 20.32 12.29 -14.35
C TYR A 743 20.33 10.75 -14.27
N ALA A 744 20.95 10.18 -13.23
CA ALA A 744 20.94 8.73 -13.00
C ALA A 744 19.51 8.22 -12.73
N PHE A 745 18.69 8.95 -11.97
CA PHE A 745 17.27 8.62 -11.79
C PHE A 745 16.47 8.72 -13.08
N TRP A 746 16.81 9.65 -13.96
CA TRP A 746 16.17 9.75 -15.26
C TRP A 746 16.53 8.57 -16.19
N GLY A 747 17.79 8.13 -16.21
CA GLY A 747 18.26 7.07 -17.11
C GLY A 747 18.09 5.62 -16.61
N LEU A 748 18.29 5.37 -15.31
CA LEU A 748 18.27 4.03 -14.71
C LEU A 748 16.96 3.69 -13.99
N GLY A 749 15.97 4.57 -14.09
CA GLY A 749 14.65 4.44 -13.45
C GLY A 749 14.52 5.32 -12.22
N TYR A 750 13.41 6.07 -12.18
CA TYR A 750 13.08 6.94 -11.06
C TYR A 750 12.77 6.12 -9.81
N LEU A 751 12.82 6.76 -8.65
CA LEU A 751 12.46 6.12 -7.39
C LEU A 751 10.96 5.78 -7.39
N ASN A 752 10.60 4.49 -7.30
CA ASN A 752 9.20 4.10 -7.23
C ASN A 752 8.50 4.80 -6.05
N PHE A 753 7.36 5.43 -6.30
CA PHE A 753 6.65 6.18 -5.30
C PHE A 753 5.16 6.16 -5.64
N PRO A 754 4.39 5.21 -5.08
CA PRO A 754 2.98 5.00 -5.41
C PRO A 754 2.10 6.07 -4.75
N ALA A 755 2.32 7.34 -5.10
CA ALA A 755 1.62 8.47 -4.49
C ALA A 755 0.17 8.56 -4.95
N ARG A 756 -0.70 8.87 -4.00
CA ARG A 756 -2.07 9.33 -4.18
C ARG A 756 -2.14 10.83 -3.91
N GLY A 757 -2.61 11.59 -4.89
CA GLY A 757 -2.74 13.04 -4.75
C GLY A 757 -1.46 13.84 -5.05
N VAL A 758 -1.63 15.16 -5.06
CA VAL A 758 -0.63 16.10 -5.58
C VAL A 758 0.39 16.51 -4.51
N ILE A 759 -0.07 16.64 -3.27
CA ILE A 759 0.73 17.11 -2.13
C ILE A 759 1.85 16.12 -1.82
N THR A 760 1.52 14.83 -1.75
CA THR A 760 2.47 13.75 -1.48
C THR A 760 3.48 13.59 -2.61
N LEU A 761 3.05 13.73 -3.87
CA LEU A 761 3.90 13.68 -5.05
C LEU A 761 4.93 14.84 -5.07
N TYR A 762 4.50 16.09 -4.90
CA TYR A 762 5.43 17.21 -4.85
C TYR A 762 6.31 17.18 -3.59
N GLY A 763 5.74 16.79 -2.45
CA GLY A 763 6.48 16.59 -1.21
C GLY A 763 7.62 15.58 -1.39
N HIS A 764 7.38 14.49 -2.11
CA HIS A 764 8.41 13.54 -2.48
C HIS A 764 9.53 14.17 -3.29
N TYR A 765 9.20 14.87 -4.38
CA TYR A 765 10.22 15.48 -5.25
C TYR A 765 11.09 16.49 -4.50
N ILE A 766 10.47 17.33 -3.65
CA ILE A 766 11.18 18.32 -2.84
C ILE A 766 12.10 17.62 -1.82
N LEU A 767 11.56 16.65 -1.07
CA LEU A 767 12.33 15.97 -0.01
C LEU A 767 13.45 15.10 -0.59
N VAL A 768 13.23 14.38 -1.70
CA VAL A 768 14.29 13.63 -2.40
C VAL A 768 15.43 14.56 -2.77
N THR A 769 15.12 15.66 -3.46
CA THR A 769 16.12 16.60 -3.96
C THR A 769 16.93 17.21 -2.81
N LEU A 770 16.25 17.65 -1.74
CA LEU A 770 16.89 18.20 -0.56
C LEU A 770 17.75 17.16 0.18
N GLN A 771 17.25 15.92 0.30
CA GLN A 771 17.95 14.85 0.99
C GLN A 771 19.24 14.44 0.29
N PHE A 772 19.23 14.29 -1.04
CA PHE A 772 20.46 14.00 -1.80
C PHE A 772 21.40 15.20 -1.85
N PHE A 773 20.89 16.43 -1.85
CA PHE A 773 21.73 17.61 -1.74
C PHE A 773 22.50 17.64 -0.42
N ILE A 774 21.82 17.34 0.70
CA ILE A 774 22.45 17.23 2.03
C ILE A 774 23.42 16.06 2.08
N LEU A 775 23.07 14.91 1.50
CA LEU A 775 23.96 13.75 1.44
C LEU A 775 25.28 14.09 0.74
N TRP A 776 25.22 14.66 -0.46
CA TRP A 776 26.42 15.08 -1.19
C TRP A 776 27.17 16.19 -0.44
N GLY A 777 26.45 17.14 0.18
CA GLY A 777 27.04 18.16 1.04
C GLY A 777 27.87 17.55 2.18
N LEU A 778 27.35 16.53 2.86
CA LEU A 778 28.06 15.81 3.92
C LEU A 778 29.26 15.02 3.36
N VAL A 779 29.09 14.34 2.23
CA VAL A 779 30.16 13.57 1.57
C VAL A 779 31.34 14.48 1.20
N PHE A 780 31.06 15.58 0.51
CA PHE A 780 32.09 16.53 0.09
C PHE A 780 32.66 17.33 1.25
N TRP A 781 31.89 17.57 2.30
CA TRP A 781 32.42 18.16 3.52
C TRP A 781 33.47 17.26 4.17
N VAL A 782 33.15 15.98 4.42
CA VAL A 782 34.10 15.01 5.00
C VAL A 782 35.32 14.87 4.10
N ALA A 783 35.12 14.81 2.77
CA ALA A 783 36.19 14.76 1.80
C ALA A 783 37.09 16.00 1.83
N TYR A 784 36.50 17.20 1.89
CA TYR A 784 37.23 18.47 1.94
C TYR A 784 38.19 18.50 3.13
N GLU A 785 37.70 18.12 4.32
CA GLU A 785 38.54 18.07 5.52
C GLU A 785 39.60 16.96 5.45
N ALA A 786 39.26 15.79 4.93
CA ALA A 786 40.19 14.68 4.80
C ALA A 786 41.32 14.98 3.80
N ILE A 787 41.01 15.62 2.66
CA ILE A 787 42.01 16.02 1.66
C ILE A 787 42.94 17.10 2.23
N ALA A 788 42.39 18.13 2.87
CA ALA A 788 43.20 19.18 3.50
C ALA A 788 44.12 18.60 4.58
N CYS A 789 43.60 17.67 5.40
CA CYS A 789 44.39 17.00 6.42
C CYS A 789 45.48 16.10 5.83
N LYS A 790 45.17 15.37 4.75
CA LYS A 790 46.14 14.53 4.05
C LYS A 790 47.32 15.37 3.55
N GLN A 791 47.04 16.48 2.87
CA GLN A 791 48.08 17.34 2.32
C GLN A 791 48.92 18.02 3.41
N PHE A 792 48.31 18.41 4.53
CA PHE A 792 49.04 18.90 5.70
C PHE A 792 49.98 17.84 6.28
N ILE A 793 49.54 16.58 6.36
CA ILE A 793 50.37 15.46 6.83
C ILE A 793 51.49 15.14 5.83
N GLU A 794 51.24 15.24 4.52
CA GLU A 794 52.25 15.02 3.48
C GLU A 794 53.30 16.14 3.43
N SER A 795 52.92 17.38 3.73
CA SER A 795 53.84 18.53 3.74
C SER A 795 54.71 18.60 4.99
N ILE A 796 54.32 17.94 6.08
CA ILE A 796 55.17 17.70 7.24
C ILE A 796 56.09 16.52 6.91
N GLU A 797 57.09 16.76 6.07
CA GLU A 797 58.14 15.77 5.81
C GLU A 797 59.16 15.84 6.95
N TRP A 798 59.17 14.81 7.79
CA TRP A 798 60.17 14.66 8.84
C TRP A 798 61.51 14.25 8.23
N ASP A 799 62.42 15.23 8.09
CA ASP A 799 63.81 15.01 7.69
C ASP A 799 64.73 15.07 8.92
N GLN A 800 65.56 14.03 9.10
CA GLN A 800 66.50 13.90 10.22
C GLN A 800 67.60 14.97 10.23
N THR A 801 67.81 15.66 9.10
CA THR A 801 68.94 16.60 8.90
C THR A 801 68.68 18.02 9.40
N ASN A 802 67.44 18.35 9.79
CA ASN A 802 67.01 19.72 10.15
C ASN A 802 66.50 19.84 11.61
N SER A 803 67.18 19.22 12.58
CA SER A 803 66.75 19.22 14.00
C SER A 803 66.82 20.58 14.71
N ASP A 804 67.52 21.56 14.15
CA ASP A 804 67.80 22.84 14.81
C ASP A 804 66.74 23.94 14.53
N LYS A 805 65.74 23.66 13.68
CA LYS A 805 64.68 24.62 13.30
C LYS A 805 63.27 24.17 13.77
N THR A 806 63.13 23.53 14.93
CA THR A 806 61.81 23.05 15.39
C THR A 806 61.01 24.08 16.19
N VAL A 807 59.74 24.27 15.78
CA VAL A 807 58.84 25.41 16.05
C VAL A 807 57.94 25.20 17.29
N TRP A 808 58.14 24.11 18.04
CA TRP A 808 57.28 23.75 19.19
C TRP A 808 57.44 24.72 20.36
N SER A 809 56.34 25.08 21.03
CA SER A 809 56.40 26.00 22.18
C SER A 809 57.29 25.41 23.28
N SER A 810 58.12 26.26 23.91
CA SER A 810 59.05 25.84 24.97
C SER A 810 58.32 25.31 26.20
N GLU A 811 57.09 25.77 26.43
CA GLU A 811 56.22 25.39 27.54
C GLU A 811 55.68 23.96 27.37
N MET A 812 55.25 23.59 26.17
CA MET A 812 54.86 22.21 25.86
C MET A 812 56.01 21.23 25.90
N ARG A 813 57.18 21.62 25.36
CA ARG A 813 58.36 20.74 25.40
C ARG A 813 58.75 20.41 26.84
N LYS A 814 58.64 21.38 27.75
CA LYS A 814 58.85 21.19 29.20
C LYS A 814 57.75 20.35 29.85
N GLN A 815 56.47 20.63 29.61
CA GLN A 815 55.36 19.85 30.18
C GLN A 815 55.40 18.40 29.72
N GLN A 816 55.65 18.17 28.43
CA GLN A 816 55.66 16.84 27.87
C GLN A 816 56.95 16.09 28.22
N SER A 817 58.11 16.75 28.36
CA SER A 817 59.33 16.12 28.88
C SER A 817 59.16 15.66 30.34
N ILE A 818 58.37 16.40 31.15
CA ILE A 818 58.04 16.00 32.52
C ILE A 818 57.11 14.78 32.54
N MET A 819 56.13 14.72 31.62
CA MET A 819 55.19 13.59 31.53
C MET A 819 55.79 12.32 30.94
N THR A 820 56.66 12.42 29.92
CA THR A 820 57.27 11.26 29.24
C THR A 820 58.64 10.88 29.81
N GLY A 821 59.29 11.78 30.55
CA GLY A 821 60.58 11.57 31.19
C GLY A 821 61.79 11.53 30.25
N ILE A 822 61.64 11.98 29.00
CA ILE A 822 62.66 11.99 27.93
C ILE A 822 63.26 13.39 27.80
N SER A 823 64.54 13.47 27.40
CA SER A 823 65.24 14.74 27.16
C SER A 823 64.51 15.62 26.13
N ILE A 824 64.52 16.93 26.39
CA ILE A 824 63.84 17.95 25.55
C ILE A 824 64.31 17.92 24.09
N SER A 825 65.56 17.53 23.84
CA SER A 825 66.17 17.41 22.50
C SER A 825 65.62 16.25 21.65
N LYS A 826 64.92 15.27 22.25
CA LYS A 826 64.46 14.03 21.61
C LYS A 826 62.93 13.93 21.50
N LEU A 827 62.22 14.98 21.89
CA LEU A 827 60.76 14.96 22.08
C LEU A 827 59.95 15.37 20.84
N ASP A 828 60.58 16.07 19.90
CA ASP A 828 59.91 16.61 18.71
C ASP A 828 59.21 15.52 17.86
N PRO A 829 59.79 14.34 17.59
CA PRO A 829 59.11 13.28 16.82
C PRO A 829 57.83 12.76 17.50
N TYR A 830 57.81 12.69 18.83
CA TYR A 830 56.61 12.31 19.59
C TYR A 830 55.49 13.35 19.47
N LEU A 831 55.82 14.65 19.52
CA LEU A 831 54.83 15.72 19.33
C LEU A 831 54.21 15.69 17.93
N HIS A 832 55.00 15.37 16.90
CA HIS A 832 54.50 15.14 15.54
C HIS A 832 53.52 13.96 15.49
N PHE A 833 53.85 12.84 16.15
CA PHE A 833 52.95 11.69 16.24
C PHE A 833 51.62 12.02 16.94
N VAL A 834 51.67 12.74 18.07
CA VAL A 834 50.46 13.16 18.81
C VAL A 834 49.58 14.10 17.97
N LEU A 835 50.19 15.00 17.19
CA LEU A 835 49.44 15.88 16.28
C LEU A 835 48.71 15.07 15.19
N ILE A 836 49.44 14.21 14.48
CA ILE A 836 48.89 13.41 13.37
C ILE A 836 47.74 12.52 13.89
N THR A 837 47.94 11.83 15.01
CA THR A 837 46.94 10.93 15.58
C THR A 837 45.68 11.69 16.04
N LYS A 838 45.82 12.86 16.66
CA LYS A 838 44.67 13.71 17.03
C LYS A 838 43.89 14.21 15.81
N LEU A 839 44.58 14.64 14.74
CA LEU A 839 43.93 15.12 13.51
C LEU A 839 43.15 14.01 12.80
N VAL A 840 43.75 12.84 12.63
CA VAL A 840 43.11 11.67 12.00
C VAL A 840 41.93 11.17 12.82
N ASN A 841 42.05 11.15 14.16
CA ASN A 841 40.97 10.68 15.03
C ASN A 841 39.74 11.60 14.99
N SER A 842 39.94 12.91 14.83
CA SER A 842 38.82 13.85 14.68
C SER A 842 38.05 13.61 13.38
N ILE A 843 38.73 13.36 12.26
CA ILE A 843 38.09 13.08 10.96
C ILE A 843 37.39 11.72 10.98
N ASN A 844 37.95 10.73 11.67
CA ASN A 844 37.37 9.39 11.81
C ASN A 844 35.95 9.37 12.40
N ASN A 845 35.54 10.40 13.16
CA ASN A 845 34.19 10.50 13.71
C ASN A 845 33.19 11.18 12.76
N LEU A 846 33.68 11.98 11.80
CA LEU A 846 32.83 12.68 10.84
C LEU A 846 32.27 11.74 9.75
N ILE A 847 32.97 10.63 9.49
CA ILE A 847 32.56 9.66 8.46
C ILE A 847 31.16 9.09 8.71
N TYR A 848 30.73 8.93 9.96
CA TYR A 848 29.46 8.27 10.28
C TYR A 848 28.25 9.08 9.79
N LEU A 849 28.38 10.39 9.59
CA LEU A 849 27.27 11.27 9.21
C LEU A 849 26.61 10.89 7.87
N PRO A 850 27.35 10.86 6.73
CA PRO A 850 26.79 10.38 5.46
C PRO A 850 26.17 8.99 5.56
N PHE A 851 26.79 8.06 6.29
CA PHE A 851 26.27 6.71 6.46
C PHE A 851 24.97 6.68 7.26
N ILE A 852 24.85 7.47 8.34
CA ILE A 852 23.61 7.58 9.13
C ILE A 852 22.49 8.13 8.25
N LEU A 853 22.78 9.13 7.43
CA LEU A 853 21.80 9.66 6.49
C LEU A 853 21.37 8.58 5.49
N MET A 854 22.32 7.85 4.86
CA MET A 854 22.03 6.74 3.95
C MET A 854 21.15 5.66 4.61
N LEU A 855 21.42 5.32 5.87
CA LEU A 855 20.60 4.38 6.65
C LEU A 855 19.17 4.89 6.85
N ILE A 856 18.98 6.17 7.19
CA ILE A 856 17.64 6.76 7.35
C ILE A 856 16.86 6.72 6.05
N ILE A 857 17.52 7.00 4.91
CA ILE A 857 16.86 6.89 3.61
C ILE A 857 16.45 5.43 3.34
N ALA A 858 17.35 4.46 3.62
CA ALA A 858 17.07 3.05 3.40
C ALA A 858 15.89 2.55 4.26
N ILE A 859 15.82 2.96 5.54
CA ILE A 859 14.69 2.67 6.42
C ILE A 859 13.40 3.31 5.87
N GLY A 860 13.46 4.58 5.45
CA GLY A 860 12.30 5.27 4.88
C GLY A 860 11.78 4.63 3.58
N ARG A 861 12.62 3.88 2.86
CA ARG A 861 12.24 3.13 1.64
C ARG A 861 11.83 1.68 1.89
N SER A 862 11.67 1.28 3.15
CA SER A 862 11.24 -0.07 3.48
C SER A 862 9.87 -0.39 2.86
N ASN A 863 9.72 -1.61 2.35
CA ASN A 863 8.45 -2.16 1.89
C ASN A 863 7.44 -2.37 3.03
N LEU A 864 7.80 -2.03 4.27
CA LEU A 864 6.90 -1.99 5.44
C LEU A 864 5.82 -0.91 5.30
N PHE A 865 6.17 0.25 4.75
CA PHE A 865 5.29 1.43 4.72
C PHE A 865 4.38 1.45 3.50
N ASP A 866 4.98 1.16 2.34
CA ASP A 866 4.31 1.04 1.06
C ASP A 866 5.27 0.33 0.09
N ASN A 867 4.85 0.12 -1.16
CA ASN A 867 5.66 -0.49 -2.21
C ASN A 867 6.72 0.48 -2.76
N LEU A 868 7.62 0.94 -1.90
CA LEU A 868 8.63 1.93 -2.23
C LEU A 868 9.81 1.28 -2.94
N GLY A 869 10.31 0.12 -2.51
CA GLY A 869 11.41 -0.59 -3.16
C GLY A 869 12.73 0.20 -3.30
N PHE A 870 13.78 -0.50 -3.74
CA PHE A 870 15.09 0.08 -4.04
C PHE A 870 15.33 0.09 -5.55
N SER A 871 15.50 1.26 -6.15
CA SER A 871 15.87 1.35 -7.57
C SER A 871 17.37 1.07 -7.76
N LEU A 872 17.74 0.55 -8.93
CA LEU A 872 19.15 0.35 -9.30
C LEU A 872 19.94 1.66 -9.22
N ALA A 873 19.32 2.77 -9.63
CA ALA A 873 19.92 4.10 -9.55
C ALA A 873 20.29 4.49 -8.11
N LEU A 874 19.42 4.18 -7.13
CA LEU A 874 19.68 4.44 -5.71
C LEU A 874 20.91 3.67 -5.21
N ILE A 875 20.99 2.39 -5.58
CA ILE A 875 22.10 1.50 -5.20
C ILE A 875 23.41 2.05 -5.78
N VAL A 876 23.43 2.44 -7.07
CA VAL A 876 24.61 3.02 -7.72
C VAL A 876 25.06 4.30 -7.02
N VAL A 877 24.14 5.21 -6.68
CA VAL A 877 24.48 6.46 -5.98
C VAL A 877 25.10 6.18 -4.61
N TYR A 878 24.55 5.21 -3.87
CA TYR A 878 25.10 4.82 -2.55
C TYR A 878 26.46 4.18 -2.64
N LEU A 879 26.67 3.30 -3.63
CA LEU A 879 27.96 2.69 -3.90
C LEU A 879 29.00 3.75 -4.27
N LEU A 880 28.66 4.70 -5.16
CA LEU A 880 29.55 5.79 -5.54
C LEU A 880 29.93 6.68 -4.36
N ALA A 881 28.95 7.10 -3.55
CA ALA A 881 29.20 7.91 -2.36
C ALA A 881 30.08 7.17 -1.33
N SER A 882 29.80 5.88 -1.10
CA SER A 882 30.53 5.05 -0.14
C SER A 882 31.97 4.79 -0.61
N VAL A 883 32.16 4.39 -1.87
CA VAL A 883 33.49 4.15 -2.46
C VAL A 883 34.33 5.42 -2.43
N TYR A 884 33.75 6.57 -2.75
CA TYR A 884 34.44 7.86 -2.68
C TYR A 884 34.93 8.18 -1.26
N LEU A 885 34.05 8.07 -0.25
CA LEU A 885 34.39 8.30 1.15
C LEU A 885 35.49 7.34 1.65
N ILE A 886 35.33 6.05 1.36
CA ILE A 886 36.30 5.01 1.77
C ILE A 886 37.66 5.27 1.11
N THR A 887 37.69 5.62 -0.18
CA THR A 887 38.93 5.89 -0.92
C THR A 887 39.68 7.08 -0.33
N ILE A 888 38.98 8.19 -0.04
CA ILE A 888 39.63 9.38 0.53
C ILE A 888 40.19 9.09 1.92
N LEU A 889 39.47 8.35 2.74
CA LEU A 889 39.95 7.99 4.07
C LEU A 889 41.09 6.99 4.03
N PHE A 890 41.06 6.04 3.10
CA PHE A 890 42.18 5.14 2.87
C PHE A 890 43.44 5.93 2.48
N LEU A 891 43.33 6.91 1.58
CA LEU A 891 44.45 7.76 1.19
C LEU A 891 44.98 8.62 2.35
N LEU A 892 44.10 9.19 3.16
CA LEU A 892 44.47 9.93 4.38
C LEU A 892 45.23 9.02 5.36
N ARG A 893 44.70 7.83 5.64
CA ARG A 893 45.31 6.87 6.55
C ARG A 893 46.65 6.37 6.06
N LYS A 894 46.76 6.03 4.78
CA LYS A 894 48.02 5.58 4.16
C LYS A 894 49.13 6.64 4.33
N SER A 895 48.80 7.92 4.16
CA SER A 895 49.75 9.01 4.39
C SER A 895 50.14 9.13 5.87
N ALA A 896 49.16 9.11 6.77
CA ALA A 896 49.40 9.21 8.21
C ALA A 896 50.19 8.01 8.77
N GLU A 897 49.88 6.79 8.34
CA GLU A 897 50.59 5.56 8.75
C GLU A 897 52.04 5.55 8.30
N LYS A 898 52.32 6.08 7.10
CA LYS A 898 53.70 6.26 6.60
C LYS A 898 54.49 7.18 7.53
N GLN A 899 53.94 8.36 7.86
CA GLN A 899 54.57 9.32 8.75
C GLN A 899 54.76 8.77 10.18
N CYS A 900 53.72 8.15 10.76
CA CYS A 900 53.82 7.50 12.07
C CYS A 900 54.80 6.31 12.06
N GLY A 901 54.97 5.62 10.94
CA GLY A 901 55.98 4.56 10.76
C GLY A 901 57.41 5.09 10.84
N MET A 902 57.68 6.27 10.28
CA MET A 902 59.00 6.91 10.37
C MET A 902 59.34 7.33 11.80
N VAL A 903 58.37 7.89 12.53
CA VAL A 903 58.54 8.22 13.96
C VAL A 903 58.79 6.96 14.80
N LEU A 904 58.09 5.86 14.51
CA LEU A 904 58.32 4.59 15.21
C LEU A 904 59.75 4.08 14.99
N LYS A 905 60.23 4.10 13.73
CA LYS A 905 61.59 3.69 13.39
C LYS A 905 62.64 4.55 14.09
N TYR A 906 62.40 5.86 14.22
CA TYR A 906 63.28 6.76 14.98
C TYR A 906 63.42 6.34 16.44
N TYR A 907 62.31 6.03 17.13
CA TYR A 907 62.35 5.61 18.53
C TYR A 907 62.93 4.20 18.70
N GLU A 908 62.78 3.31 17.72
CA GLU A 908 63.46 2.01 17.69
C GLU A 908 64.97 2.16 17.55
N ASP A 909 65.43 3.04 16.65
CA ASP A 909 66.84 3.38 16.47
C ASP A 909 67.41 4.08 17.72
N TYR A 910 66.63 4.98 18.34
CA TYR A 910 67.01 5.64 19.59
C TYR A 910 67.13 4.65 20.75
N ARG A 911 66.19 3.71 20.89
CA ARG A 911 66.28 2.62 21.86
C ARG A 911 67.55 1.80 21.66
N MET A 912 67.88 1.41 20.43
CA MET A 912 69.11 0.65 20.15
C MET A 912 70.38 1.41 20.59
N ARG A 913 70.42 2.74 20.43
CA ARG A 913 71.52 3.58 20.93
C ARG A 913 71.55 3.65 22.47
N LEU A 914 70.41 3.70 23.14
CA LEU A 914 70.32 3.71 24.61
C LEU A 914 70.75 2.37 25.23
N VAL A 915 70.46 1.25 24.57
CA VAL A 915 70.94 -0.09 24.97
C VAL A 915 72.47 -0.15 24.90
N ALA A 916 73.08 0.39 23.85
CA ALA A 916 74.53 0.42 23.69
C ALA A 916 75.26 1.25 24.76
N ILE A 917 74.58 2.22 25.39
CA ILE A 917 75.16 3.15 26.38
C ILE A 917 74.77 2.76 27.83
N ALA A 918 73.98 1.70 28.03
CA ALA A 918 73.46 1.26 29.34
C ALA A 918 72.78 2.40 30.14
N SER A 919 72.06 3.28 29.44
CA SER A 919 71.48 4.49 30.03
C SER A 919 70.26 4.19 30.93
N SER A 920 70.05 5.02 31.96
CA SER A 920 68.85 4.98 32.82
C SER A 920 67.55 5.44 32.11
N GLU A 921 67.63 5.92 30.86
CA GLU A 921 66.46 6.33 30.05
C GLU A 921 65.82 5.17 29.28
N LEU A 922 66.42 3.97 29.29
CA LEU A 922 65.96 2.82 28.50
C LEU A 922 64.52 2.40 28.84
N SER A 923 64.17 2.30 30.12
CA SER A 923 62.81 1.94 30.57
C SER A 923 61.76 2.98 30.18
N LYS A 924 62.15 4.26 30.13
CA LYS A 924 61.26 5.36 29.71
C LYS A 924 61.03 5.35 28.20
N ALA A 925 62.07 5.05 27.42
CA ALA A 925 61.96 4.88 25.98
C ALA A 925 61.07 3.68 25.61
N ASP A 926 61.18 2.55 26.34
CA ASP A 926 60.31 1.39 26.14
C ASP A 926 58.85 1.70 26.46
N ASN A 927 58.57 2.38 27.57
CA ASN A 927 57.21 2.83 27.91
C ASN A 927 56.63 3.73 26.80
N LEU A 928 57.38 4.70 26.30
CA LEU A 928 56.93 5.57 25.19
C LEU A 928 56.67 4.75 23.91
N LEU A 929 57.54 3.78 23.59
CA LEU A 929 57.42 2.97 22.39
C LEU A 929 56.18 2.06 22.46
N THR A 930 55.84 1.54 23.65
CA THR A 930 54.57 0.82 23.86
C THR A 930 53.35 1.73 23.74
N GLU A 931 53.42 2.96 24.26
CA GLU A 931 52.34 3.95 24.12
C GLU A 931 52.11 4.32 22.64
N ILE A 932 53.17 4.63 21.90
CA ILE A 932 53.10 4.91 20.45
C ILE A 932 52.51 3.73 19.69
N ARG A 933 52.93 2.49 19.99
CA ARG A 933 52.36 1.28 19.36
C ARG A 933 50.87 1.12 19.67
N ASN A 934 50.47 1.33 20.92
CA ASN A 934 49.07 1.22 21.34
C ASN A 934 48.19 2.30 20.70
N VAL A 935 48.63 3.55 20.69
CA VAL A 935 47.92 4.68 20.08
C VAL A 935 47.87 4.54 18.55
N LYS A 936 48.95 4.06 17.91
CA LYS A 936 48.95 3.76 16.48
C LYS A 936 47.95 2.65 16.17
N LYS A 937 47.97 1.55 16.93
CA LYS A 937 47.04 0.43 16.76
C LYS A 937 45.59 0.88 16.94
N SER A 938 45.28 1.71 17.94
CA SER A 938 43.93 2.21 18.20
C SER A 938 43.43 3.20 17.13
N THR A 939 44.28 4.13 16.70
CA THR A 939 43.91 5.19 15.75
C THR A 939 43.68 4.64 14.34
N PHE A 940 44.48 3.65 13.95
CA PHE A 940 44.50 3.08 12.60
C PHE A 940 43.82 1.71 12.51
N LEU A 941 42.90 1.36 13.42
CA LEU A 941 42.12 0.12 13.29
C LEU A 941 41.53 -0.02 11.86
N PRO A 942 41.71 -1.17 11.20
CA PRO A 942 41.11 -1.45 9.91
C PRO A 942 39.64 -1.09 9.90
N ILE A 943 39.19 -0.46 8.81
CA ILE A 943 37.82 0.07 8.67
C ILE A 943 36.77 -1.03 8.93
N VAL A 944 37.07 -2.26 8.46
CA VAL A 944 36.22 -3.46 8.61
C VAL A 944 36.09 -3.92 10.08
N GLN A 945 37.09 -3.63 10.92
CA GLN A 945 37.09 -4.03 12.33
C GLN A 945 36.36 -3.02 13.25
N ARG A 946 35.78 -1.96 12.69
CA ARG A 946 34.97 -0.99 13.46
C ARG A 946 33.50 -1.43 13.46
N PRO A 947 32.96 -1.97 14.57
CA PRO A 947 31.61 -2.52 14.61
C PRO A 947 30.54 -1.49 14.28
N ALA A 948 30.73 -0.23 14.68
CA ALA A 948 29.79 0.85 14.39
C ALA A 948 29.67 1.17 12.88
N LEU A 949 30.77 1.08 12.13
CA LEU A 949 30.74 1.34 10.68
C LEU A 949 30.21 0.12 9.92
N LEU A 950 30.56 -1.09 10.38
CA LEU A 950 30.02 -2.33 9.83
C LEU A 950 28.49 -2.38 9.98
N ALA A 951 27.97 -2.01 11.15
CA ALA A 951 26.53 -1.90 11.41
C ALA A 951 25.82 -0.86 10.52
N LEU A 952 26.55 0.17 10.07
CA LEU A 952 26.05 1.23 9.20
C LEU A 952 26.20 0.93 7.70
N LEU A 953 27.10 0.01 7.33
CA LEU A 953 27.29 -0.51 5.97
C LEU A 953 26.41 -1.74 5.70
N LEU A 954 26.04 -2.50 6.73
CA LEU A 954 25.11 -3.64 6.68
C LEU A 954 23.76 -3.35 5.98
N PRO A 955 23.13 -2.18 6.18
CA PRO A 955 21.93 -1.78 5.45
C PRO A 955 22.14 -1.60 3.93
N GLY A 956 23.37 -1.27 3.51
CA GLY A 956 23.74 -1.12 2.09
C GLY A 956 24.16 -2.42 1.40
N GLY A 957 24.54 -3.44 2.18
CA GLY A 957 24.70 -4.81 1.69
C GLY A 957 23.37 -5.53 1.80
N GLY A 958 22.56 -5.50 0.72
CA GLY A 958 21.13 -5.87 0.66
C GLY A 958 20.67 -7.25 1.18
N ILE A 959 21.49 -7.97 1.93
CA ILE A 959 21.15 -9.23 2.61
C ILE A 959 20.83 -8.99 4.09
N GLY A 960 21.45 -7.99 4.75
CA GLY A 960 21.38 -7.87 6.22
C GLY A 960 20.04 -7.37 6.77
N LEU A 961 19.40 -6.39 6.13
CA LEU A 961 18.18 -5.80 6.68
C LEU A 961 16.96 -6.69 6.45
N THR A 962 16.87 -7.35 5.30
CA THR A 962 15.77 -8.29 4.97
C THR A 962 15.86 -9.53 5.83
N SER A 963 17.05 -10.10 6.03
CA SER A 963 17.22 -11.27 6.91
C SER A 963 17.05 -10.95 8.40
N ILE A 964 17.41 -9.75 8.87
CA ILE A 964 17.12 -9.34 10.26
C ILE A 964 15.62 -9.07 10.47
N ILE A 965 14.93 -8.49 9.47
CA ILE A 965 13.48 -8.25 9.54
C ILE A 965 12.70 -9.57 9.38
N GLU A 966 13.12 -10.49 8.51
CA GLU A 966 12.54 -11.84 8.40
C GLU A 966 12.82 -12.69 9.63
N TYR A 967 14.01 -12.60 10.24
CA TYR A 967 14.33 -13.31 11.48
C TYR A 967 13.60 -12.76 12.72
N LEU A 968 13.13 -11.51 12.67
CA LEU A 968 12.31 -10.92 13.74
C LEU A 968 10.80 -11.15 13.56
N TYR A 969 10.37 -11.68 12.41
CA TYR A 969 8.96 -11.88 12.07
C TYR A 969 8.57 -13.31 11.66
N ASN A 970 9.54 -14.20 11.42
CA ASN A 970 9.40 -15.65 11.54
C ASN A 970 9.79 -16.09 12.94
#